data_AF-A0AA38JBZ7-F1
#
_entry.id   AF-A0AA38JBZ7-F1
#
_cell.length_a   1.000
_cell.length_b   1.000
_cell.length_c   1.000
_cell.angle_alpha   90.00
_cell.angle_beta   90.00
_cell.angle_gamma   90.00
#
_symmetry.space_group_name_H-M   'P 1'
#
loop_
_entity.id
_entity.type
_entity.pdbx_description
1 polymer ?
#
loop_
_entity_poly.entity_id
_entity_poly.type
_entity_poly.pdbx_seq_one_letter_code
_entity_poly.pdbx_strand_id
1 'polypeptide(L)'
;MAAGTLTLSSKLSPFPYSAIAIAAYTEKSEVVYDEAATGVLLDLNGSTSDTEEEIVHILAKAGGLSEDSAKAASFFALAKTLRTAIAVPEIVTALDSLDDHLAWRTYVVGHDITSADWILWGALKSSGKTVGLLKNGKHVHLSRWSSHLESLDSTQAALAGLTAAKANKARGTKVAAGFALGLEGGEMGKVVTRFPPEPSGYLHIGHAKAAMLNQYFAKMYQGKLIIRFDDTNPSKEKTEFEETILEDLELLDIRGDVVTHTSDYFDQLYDLAIKMIETGKAYADDTEREQMQLERREGIASAHRDDTAEDNLRHFAEMKTGSAEGLRWCLRAKMSVDNPNKALRDPVIYRCNPKPHHRTGDKWKIYPTYDFACPVVDSIEGVTHALRTNEYRDRNPQYSWMIDALGLRKVNIWDFSRLNFIYTLLSKRKLHEFVNNGQVRGWDDPRFPTVRGIRRRGLTVEALRQFMLLQGPSQAIVSLEWDTIWALNKKVIDPIAPRYWAITEDKKVPVTIKGGPTAIEVKNLPKHKKNPDVGEKKTVYSSTILIDQEDAKSFEDQEEVTLMDWGNAIVRSKSVDASGNVISIEMDLHLEGDFKKTKKKITWLSQSTSEYPLIPVTLLDYDYLITKKKLEENDNVKDFITPVTEFRESALADANVKDLTKGDYLQFERKGYFIFDNVNDEDGRLEFIRIPDGKAANLASKAGPNPPAAPASAEASTKDRVPATPHAENVTKMYKVDSVYGDNIQHVDHGTNMYKMDSIYKV
;
A
#
# COMPACT_ATOMS: atom_id res chain seq x y z
N MET A 1 27.90 -2.46 26.83
CA MET A 1 26.55 -1.94 27.14
C MET A 1 26.71 -0.49 27.54
N ALA A 2 26.09 0.43 26.82
CA ALA A 2 26.13 1.86 27.16
C ALA A 2 25.53 2.08 28.55
N ALA A 3 26.14 2.95 29.35
CA ALA A 3 25.78 3.17 30.76
C ALA A 3 24.78 4.33 30.96
N GLY A 4 24.28 4.94 29.88
CA GLY A 4 23.34 6.05 29.92
C GLY A 4 22.44 6.14 28.69
N THR A 5 21.44 6.99 28.75
CA THR A 5 20.46 7.24 27.68
C THR A 5 20.39 8.73 27.37
N LEU A 6 20.48 9.10 26.09
CA LEU A 6 20.24 10.46 25.60
C LEU A 6 18.90 10.48 24.86
N THR A 7 17.87 11.02 25.50
CA THR A 7 16.51 11.11 24.97
C THR A 7 16.26 12.48 24.35
N LEU A 8 15.78 12.53 23.10
CA LEU A 8 15.41 13.76 22.43
C LEU A 8 14.41 13.54 21.29
N SER A 9 13.68 14.58 20.90
CA SER A 9 12.82 14.53 19.71
C SER A 9 13.60 14.85 18.43
N SER A 10 13.31 14.14 17.34
CA SER A 10 13.85 14.49 16.01
C SER A 10 13.31 15.84 15.47
N LYS A 11 12.29 16.42 16.14
CA LYS A 11 11.63 17.69 15.80
C LYS A 11 12.24 18.93 16.48
N LEU A 12 13.18 18.77 17.41
CA LEU A 12 13.77 19.91 18.13
C LEU A 12 14.36 20.94 17.15
N SER A 13 14.11 22.21 17.42
CA SER A 13 14.61 23.34 16.63
C SER A 13 15.03 24.48 17.58
N PRO A 14 16.33 24.85 17.64
CA PRO A 14 17.45 24.22 16.93
C PRO A 14 17.67 22.77 17.39
N PHE A 15 18.11 21.91 16.46
CA PHE A 15 18.37 20.51 16.77
C PHE A 15 19.74 20.37 17.46
N PRO A 16 19.85 19.60 18.57
CA PRO A 16 21.08 19.51 19.37
C PRO A 16 22.11 18.53 18.77
N TYR A 17 22.74 18.94 17.66
CA TYR A 17 23.71 18.12 16.94
C TYR A 17 24.94 17.74 17.78
N SER A 18 25.38 18.61 18.69
CA SER A 18 26.57 18.35 19.53
C SER A 18 26.32 17.18 20.46
N ALA A 19 25.12 17.09 21.05
CA ALA A 19 24.75 16.04 21.99
C ALA A 19 24.71 14.65 21.34
N ILE A 20 24.10 14.50 20.16
CA ILE A 20 24.03 13.19 19.49
C ILE A 20 25.41 12.75 18.97
N ALA A 21 26.24 13.69 18.51
CA ALA A 21 27.54 13.36 17.94
C ALA A 21 28.54 12.95 19.02
N ILE A 22 28.59 13.66 20.15
CA ILE A 22 29.47 13.28 21.26
C ILE A 22 28.98 12.01 21.99
N ALA A 23 27.66 11.79 22.08
CA ALA A 23 27.11 10.53 22.60
C ALA A 23 27.56 9.33 21.78
N ALA A 24 27.46 9.43 20.45
CA ALA A 24 27.92 8.39 19.54
C ALA A 24 29.45 8.24 19.56
N TYR A 25 30.22 9.33 19.66
CA TYR A 25 31.68 9.29 19.67
C TYR A 25 32.25 8.67 20.95
N THR A 26 31.65 8.96 22.11
CA THR A 26 32.15 8.47 23.41
C THR A 26 31.58 7.10 23.79
N GLU A 27 30.50 6.67 23.11
CA GLU A 27 29.74 5.45 23.37
C GLU A 27 29.25 5.32 24.83
N LYS A 28 29.10 6.45 25.54
CA LYS A 28 28.67 6.48 26.95
C LYS A 28 27.16 6.54 27.11
N SER A 29 26.44 6.99 26.08
CA SER A 29 24.98 6.99 26.07
C SER A 29 24.41 6.52 24.75
N GLU A 30 23.31 5.77 24.82
CA GLU A 30 22.52 5.41 23.65
C GLU A 30 21.56 6.56 23.29
N VAL A 31 21.48 6.90 22.00
CA VAL A 31 20.59 7.95 21.50
C VAL A 31 19.20 7.39 21.27
N VAL A 32 18.21 7.85 22.04
CA VAL A 32 16.81 7.44 21.95
C VAL A 32 15.98 8.59 21.40
N TYR A 33 15.32 8.37 20.28
CA TYR A 33 14.40 9.34 19.70
C TYR A 33 12.99 9.18 20.27
N ASP A 34 12.60 10.06 21.19
CA ASP A 34 11.24 10.17 21.70
C ASP A 34 10.56 11.41 21.12
N GLU A 35 9.52 11.19 20.34
CA GLU A 35 8.77 12.26 19.68
C GLU A 35 7.86 13.08 20.60
N ALA A 36 7.66 12.63 21.84
CA ALA A 36 7.01 13.39 22.90
C ALA A 36 7.98 14.29 23.70
N ALA A 37 9.29 14.10 23.53
CA ALA A 37 10.29 14.91 24.23
C ALA A 37 10.25 16.37 23.75
N THR A 38 10.14 17.30 24.71
CA THR A 38 10.12 18.75 24.47
C THR A 38 11.51 19.38 24.48
N GLY A 39 12.54 18.63 24.89
CA GLY A 39 13.93 19.05 24.96
C GLY A 39 14.88 17.87 24.80
N VAL A 40 16.17 18.10 25.06
CA VAL A 40 17.19 17.05 25.16
C VAL A 40 17.34 16.65 26.62
N LEU A 41 17.46 15.36 26.91
CA LEU A 41 17.67 14.85 28.27
C LEU A 41 18.71 13.74 28.24
N LEU A 42 19.81 13.93 28.96
CA LEU A 42 20.78 12.87 29.23
C LEU A 42 20.51 12.30 30.62
N ASP A 43 20.39 10.98 30.73
CA ASP A 43 20.51 10.23 31.98
C ASP A 43 21.78 9.37 31.90
N LEU A 44 22.77 9.68 32.75
CA LEU A 44 24.01 8.93 32.84
C LEU A 44 24.23 8.50 34.29
N ASN A 45 24.03 7.20 34.57
CA ASN A 45 24.16 6.60 35.90
C ASN A 45 23.37 7.34 37.01
N GLY A 46 22.15 7.81 36.72
CA GLY A 46 21.28 8.49 37.70
C GLY A 46 21.56 9.99 37.87
N SER A 47 22.46 10.56 37.08
CA SER A 47 22.62 12.01 36.94
C SER A 47 21.95 12.49 35.65
N THR A 48 21.02 13.43 35.76
CA THR A 48 20.28 13.97 34.61
C THR A 48 20.74 15.38 34.24
N SER A 49 20.83 15.68 32.94
CA SER A 49 21.03 17.04 32.42
C SER A 49 20.16 17.29 31.19
N ASP A 50 19.63 18.51 31.07
CA ASP A 50 18.66 18.90 30.05
C ASP A 50 19.17 20.00 29.10
N THR A 51 20.43 20.42 29.25
CA THR A 51 21.05 21.43 28.39
C THR A 51 22.17 20.83 27.53
N GLU A 52 22.22 21.20 26.25
CA GLU A 52 23.20 20.62 25.32
C GLU A 52 24.66 20.91 25.74
N GLU A 53 24.93 22.07 26.34
CA GLU A 53 26.27 22.44 26.82
C GLU A 53 26.74 21.53 27.96
N GLU A 54 25.89 21.30 28.96
CA GLU A 54 26.21 20.40 30.08
C GLU A 54 26.31 18.95 29.63
N ILE A 55 25.43 18.50 28.72
CA ILE A 55 25.47 17.16 28.14
C ILE A 55 26.81 16.90 27.44
N VAL A 56 27.30 17.87 26.65
CA VAL A 56 28.60 17.77 25.99
C VAL A 56 29.73 17.66 27.01
N HIS A 57 29.73 18.46 28.08
CA HIS A 57 30.74 18.35 29.13
C HIS A 57 30.69 17.01 29.88
N ILE A 58 29.49 16.54 30.25
CA ILE A 58 29.30 15.29 30.97
C ILE A 58 29.80 14.11 30.13
N LEU A 59 29.43 14.05 28.85
CA LEU A 59 29.84 12.98 27.95
C LEU A 59 31.34 13.07 27.61
N ALA A 60 31.90 14.26 27.43
CA ALA A 60 33.33 14.43 27.23
C ALA A 60 34.15 13.91 28.41
N LYS A 61 33.74 14.27 29.63
CA LYS A 61 34.38 13.82 30.87
C LYS A 61 34.25 12.30 31.04
N ALA A 62 33.06 11.75 30.79
CA ALA A 62 32.83 10.31 30.87
C ALA A 62 33.60 9.52 29.80
N GLY A 63 33.78 10.10 28.62
CA GLY A 63 34.55 9.56 27.50
C GLY A 63 36.06 9.71 27.64
N GLY A 64 36.56 10.44 28.64
CA GLY A 64 37.99 10.66 28.86
C GLY A 64 38.63 11.61 27.83
N LEU A 65 37.85 12.49 27.21
CA LEU A 65 38.39 13.49 26.27
C LEU A 65 39.25 14.51 27.02
N SER A 66 40.40 14.88 26.44
CA SER A 66 41.29 15.89 27.03
C SER A 66 40.64 17.27 27.01
N GLU A 67 40.47 17.93 28.16
CA GLU A 67 39.97 19.30 28.25
C GLU A 67 41.08 20.26 28.75
N ASP A 68 41.52 21.20 27.92
CA ASP A 68 42.19 22.42 28.40
C ASP A 68 41.08 23.40 28.83
N SER A 69 40.63 23.28 30.08
CA SER A 69 39.38 23.87 30.59
C SER A 69 39.31 25.39 30.41
N ALA A 70 40.45 26.08 30.38
CA ALA A 70 40.52 27.53 30.19
C ALA A 70 40.27 27.96 28.74
N LYS A 71 40.77 27.20 27.76
CA LYS A 71 40.59 27.49 26.32
C LYS A 71 39.27 26.94 25.77
N ALA A 72 38.79 25.82 26.31
CA ALA A 72 37.49 25.27 25.92
C ALA A 72 36.36 26.27 26.20
N ALA A 73 36.39 26.97 27.34
CA ALA A 73 35.36 27.93 27.73
C ALA A 73 35.12 29.05 26.69
N SER A 74 36.16 29.57 26.04
CA SER A 74 35.99 30.58 24.98
C SER A 74 35.27 30.05 23.74
N PHE A 75 35.42 28.76 23.43
CA PHE A 75 34.77 28.13 22.29
C PHE A 75 33.31 27.75 22.58
N PHE A 76 32.98 27.42 23.83
CA PHE A 76 31.58 27.31 24.27
C PHE A 76 30.86 28.66 24.18
N ALA A 77 31.52 29.75 24.59
CA ALA A 77 30.98 31.10 24.41
C ALA A 77 30.79 31.46 22.93
N LEU A 78 31.76 31.11 22.07
CA LEU A 78 31.64 31.31 20.62
C LEU A 78 30.50 30.49 20.01
N ALA A 79 30.34 29.22 20.41
CA ALA A 79 29.24 28.36 19.97
C ALA A 79 27.87 28.95 20.34
N LYS A 80 27.74 29.50 21.55
CA LYS A 80 26.54 30.21 22.00
C LYS A 80 26.25 31.45 21.14
N THR A 81 27.27 32.25 20.83
CA THR A 81 27.13 33.40 19.92
C THR A 81 26.70 32.98 18.51
N LEU A 82 27.31 31.92 17.95
CA LEU A 82 26.94 31.41 16.62
C LEU A 82 25.49 30.91 16.54
N ARG A 83 24.93 30.41 17.64
CA ARG A 83 23.54 29.95 17.72
C ARG A 83 22.54 31.10 17.83
N THR A 84 22.92 32.20 18.48
CA THR A 84 22.03 33.34 18.76
C THR A 84 22.19 34.52 17.79
N ALA A 85 23.30 34.58 17.05
CA ALA A 85 23.58 35.66 16.10
C ALA A 85 22.55 35.70 14.96
N ILE A 86 21.92 36.86 14.78
CA ILE A 86 20.91 37.10 13.74
C ILE A 86 21.54 37.79 12.52
N ALA A 87 22.51 38.67 12.76
CA ALA A 87 23.16 39.49 11.74
C ALA A 87 24.23 38.70 10.98
N VAL A 88 24.11 38.65 9.65
CA VAL A 88 25.07 37.94 8.77
C VAL A 88 26.51 38.44 8.94
N PRO A 89 26.80 39.75 9.09
CA PRO A 89 28.17 40.22 9.30
C PRO A 89 28.82 39.67 10.57
N GLU A 90 28.07 39.56 11.67
CA GLU A 90 28.58 39.00 12.94
C GLU A 90 28.92 37.52 12.79
N ILE A 91 28.07 36.77 12.08
CA ILE A 91 28.32 35.37 11.75
C ILE A 91 29.58 35.24 10.89
N VAL A 92 29.72 36.06 9.84
CA VAL A 92 30.89 36.03 8.95
C VAL A 92 32.17 36.32 9.73
N THR A 93 32.19 37.37 10.56
CA THR A 93 33.36 37.69 11.41
C THR A 93 33.73 36.52 12.34
N ALA A 94 32.75 35.84 12.92
CA ALA A 94 32.99 34.67 13.76
C ALA A 94 33.55 33.48 12.97
N LEU A 95 33.07 33.25 11.74
CA LEU A 95 33.58 32.21 10.85
C LEU A 95 34.99 32.53 10.36
N ASP A 96 35.28 33.78 10.01
CA ASP A 96 36.61 34.25 9.59
C ASP A 96 37.64 34.00 10.71
N SER A 97 37.31 34.41 11.94
CA SER A 97 38.15 34.18 13.12
C SER A 97 38.41 32.70 13.39
N LEU A 98 37.40 31.84 13.20
CA LEU A 98 37.54 30.40 13.40
C LEU A 98 38.37 29.74 12.28
N ASP A 99 38.21 30.19 11.04
CA ASP A 99 39.02 29.72 9.90
C ASP A 99 40.51 30.08 10.08
N ASP A 100 40.80 31.31 10.50
CA ASP A 100 42.15 31.77 10.84
C ASP A 100 42.77 30.95 11.99
N HIS A 101 41.98 30.67 13.03
CA HIS A 101 42.44 29.84 14.15
C HIS A 101 42.79 28.40 13.71
N LEU A 102 42.01 27.85 12.77
CA LEU A 102 42.17 26.51 12.23
C LEU A 102 43.22 26.41 11.12
N ALA A 103 43.75 27.52 10.60
CA ALA A 103 44.78 27.52 9.56
C ALA A 103 45.95 26.60 9.88
N TRP A 104 46.38 26.60 11.15
CA TRP A 104 47.54 25.83 11.65
C TRP A 104 47.17 24.72 12.65
N ARG A 105 45.87 24.39 12.78
CA ARG A 105 45.39 23.45 13.81
C ARG A 105 44.46 22.38 13.24
N THR A 106 44.68 21.13 13.65
CA THR A 106 43.80 20.01 13.31
C THR A 106 42.53 20.01 14.15
N TYR A 107 42.64 20.38 15.43
CA TYR A 107 41.54 20.46 16.40
C TYR A 107 41.47 21.86 17.01
N VAL A 108 40.31 22.24 17.53
CA VAL A 108 40.09 23.57 18.08
C VAL A 108 40.98 23.80 19.32
N VAL A 109 41.16 22.76 20.15
CA VAL A 109 42.00 22.77 21.34
C VAL A 109 42.89 21.53 21.36
N GLY A 110 44.20 21.72 21.61
CA GLY A 110 45.13 20.61 21.82
C GLY A 110 45.47 19.81 20.54
N HIS A 111 45.67 18.51 20.72
CA HIS A 111 46.14 17.58 19.69
C HIS A 111 45.17 16.42 19.43
N ASP A 112 43.97 16.45 20.03
CA ASP A 112 42.92 15.45 19.88
C ASP A 112 41.54 16.14 19.92
N ILE A 113 40.47 15.42 19.57
CA ILE A 113 39.09 15.90 19.60
C ILE A 113 38.68 16.19 21.04
N THR A 114 38.12 17.38 21.27
CA THR A 114 37.68 17.84 22.59
C THR A 114 36.18 18.18 22.62
N SER A 115 35.66 18.48 23.81
CA SER A 115 34.30 19.04 23.97
C SER A 115 34.10 20.34 23.18
N ALA A 116 35.15 21.15 23.02
CA ALA A 116 35.13 22.39 22.24
C ALA A 116 34.90 22.12 20.74
N ASP A 117 35.43 21.02 20.20
CA ASP A 117 35.22 20.65 18.81
C ASP A 117 33.74 20.30 18.55
N TRP A 118 33.16 19.47 19.43
CA TRP A 118 31.77 19.02 19.30
C TRP A 118 30.75 20.16 19.46
N ILE A 119 30.94 21.04 20.45
CA ILE A 119 29.99 22.13 20.69
C ILE A 119 29.98 23.16 19.55
N LEU A 120 31.16 23.46 18.98
CA LEU A 120 31.28 24.36 17.82
C LEU A 120 30.72 23.72 16.55
N TRP A 121 31.05 22.45 16.32
CA TRP A 121 30.54 21.74 15.14
C TRP A 121 29.02 21.67 15.16
N GLY A 122 28.42 21.31 16.30
CA GLY A 122 26.97 21.27 16.44
C GLY A 122 26.32 22.66 16.33
N ALA A 123 26.96 23.72 16.85
CA ALA A 123 26.50 25.09 16.65
C ALA A 123 26.45 25.47 15.16
N LEU A 124 27.51 25.17 14.41
CA LEU A 124 27.58 25.44 12.97
C LEU A 124 26.56 24.62 12.17
N LYS A 125 26.34 23.37 12.54
CA LYS A 125 25.38 22.47 11.88
C LYS A 125 23.92 22.83 12.16
N SER A 126 23.64 23.37 13.35
CA SER A 126 22.28 23.74 13.77
C SER A 126 21.70 24.96 13.04
N SER A 127 22.55 25.81 12.46
CA SER A 127 22.13 27.04 11.77
C SER A 127 22.22 26.91 10.24
N GLY A 128 21.09 27.05 9.55
CA GLY A 128 21.08 27.02 8.08
C GLY A 128 21.89 28.15 7.44
N LYS A 129 22.04 29.30 8.12
CA LYS A 129 22.84 30.44 7.64
C LYS A 129 24.34 30.11 7.63
N THR A 130 24.87 29.51 8.70
CA THR A 130 26.28 29.09 8.78
C THR A 130 26.57 27.99 7.78
N VAL A 131 25.69 26.98 7.68
CA VAL A 131 25.83 25.91 6.67
C VAL A 131 25.83 26.48 5.25
N GLY A 132 24.98 27.47 4.95
CA GLY A 132 24.95 28.15 3.66
C GLY A 132 26.23 28.93 3.35
N LEU A 133 26.79 29.65 4.34
CA LEU A 133 28.01 30.42 4.18
C LEU A 133 29.25 29.53 3.94
N LEU A 134 29.35 28.40 4.63
CA LEU A 134 30.46 27.45 4.45
C LEU A 134 30.49 26.82 3.05
N LYS A 135 29.33 26.71 2.37
CA LYS A 135 29.26 26.19 0.99
C LYS A 135 29.85 27.12 -0.07
N ASN A 136 30.11 28.38 0.27
CA ASN A 136 30.67 29.36 -0.66
C ASN A 136 32.19 29.21 -0.85
N GLY A 137 32.83 28.26 -0.18
CA GLY A 137 34.25 27.91 -0.37
C GLY A 137 35.25 28.95 0.15
N LYS A 138 34.80 29.95 0.94
CA LYS A 138 35.67 31.00 1.49
C LYS A 138 36.46 30.58 2.74
N HIS A 139 35.92 29.68 3.55
CA HIS A 139 36.51 29.21 4.82
C HIS A 139 37.08 27.81 4.65
N VAL A 140 38.26 27.72 4.04
CA VAL A 140 38.86 26.43 3.62
C VAL A 140 39.29 25.59 4.82
N HIS A 141 39.85 26.20 5.86
CA HIS A 141 40.37 25.50 7.03
C HIS A 141 39.24 25.00 7.94
N LEU A 142 38.21 25.83 8.10
CA LEU A 142 36.98 25.49 8.81
C LEU A 142 36.21 24.40 8.09
N SER A 143 36.13 24.45 6.76
CA SER A 143 35.51 23.40 5.95
C SER A 143 36.26 22.07 6.08
N ARG A 144 37.60 22.09 6.06
CA ARG A 144 38.45 20.92 6.31
C ARG A 144 38.17 20.30 7.67
N TRP A 145 38.20 21.11 8.73
CA TRP A 145 37.95 20.64 10.11
C TRP A 145 36.53 20.09 10.29
N SER A 146 35.51 20.80 9.78
CA SER A 146 34.12 20.33 9.87
C SER A 146 33.93 19.01 9.12
N SER A 147 34.52 18.89 7.92
CA SER A 147 34.49 17.65 7.14
C SER A 147 35.19 16.49 7.85
N HIS A 148 36.27 16.76 8.59
CA HIS A 148 36.95 15.75 9.39
C HIS A 148 36.03 15.20 10.49
N LEU A 149 35.38 16.06 11.27
CA LEU A 149 34.42 15.62 12.31
C LEU A 149 33.22 14.89 11.71
N GLU A 150 32.73 15.32 10.56
CA GLU A 150 31.66 14.63 9.82
C GLU A 150 32.11 13.27 9.31
N SER A 151 33.38 13.10 8.93
CA SER A 151 33.88 11.83 8.38
C SER A 151 34.06 10.69 9.40
N LEU A 152 33.93 10.98 10.70
CA LEU A 152 34.04 9.96 11.75
C LEU A 152 32.86 9.00 11.69
N ASP A 153 33.13 7.69 11.81
CA ASP A 153 32.12 6.63 11.76
C ASP A 153 30.99 6.85 12.78
N SER A 154 31.34 7.30 13.99
CA SER A 154 30.39 7.65 15.05
C SER A 154 29.47 8.80 14.67
N THR A 155 30.00 9.84 14.02
CA THR A 155 29.21 11.00 13.55
C THR A 155 28.28 10.60 12.42
N GLN A 156 28.77 9.79 11.47
CA GLN A 156 27.95 9.25 10.38
C GLN A 156 26.81 8.38 10.91
N ALA A 157 27.09 7.51 11.90
CA ALA A 157 26.08 6.69 12.55
C ALA A 157 25.00 7.54 13.26
N ALA A 158 25.40 8.57 14.00
CA ALA A 158 24.47 9.49 14.66
C ALA A 158 23.56 10.24 13.66
N LEU A 159 24.14 10.72 12.56
CA LEU A 159 23.40 11.42 11.51
C LEU A 159 22.47 10.46 10.72
N ALA A 160 22.90 9.22 10.49
CA ALA A 160 22.08 8.18 9.88
C ALA A 160 20.89 7.80 10.79
N GLY A 161 21.12 7.68 12.10
CA GLY A 161 20.06 7.46 13.10
C GLY A 161 19.03 8.58 13.11
N LEU A 162 19.47 9.84 13.08
CA LEU A 162 18.58 11.01 12.94
C LEU A 162 17.77 10.96 11.63
N THR A 163 18.41 10.55 10.54
CA THR A 163 17.78 10.46 9.22
C THR A 163 16.73 9.34 9.19
N ALA A 164 17.03 8.18 9.80
CA ALA A 164 16.09 7.08 9.96
C ALA A 164 14.89 7.47 10.83
N ALA A 165 15.11 8.17 11.95
CA ALA A 165 14.04 8.71 12.79
C ALA A 165 13.15 9.69 12.01
N LYS A 166 13.75 10.59 11.23
CA LYS A 166 13.01 11.50 10.32
C LYS A 166 12.33 10.78 9.15
N ALA A 167 12.85 9.65 8.67
CA ALA A 167 12.26 8.85 7.58
C ALA A 167 11.09 7.98 8.07
N ASN A 168 11.16 7.44 9.28
CA ASN A 168 10.04 6.75 9.93
C ASN A 168 8.79 7.66 10.03
N LYS A 169 8.99 8.98 10.15
CA LYS A 169 7.94 9.99 10.04
C LYS A 169 7.31 10.10 8.64
N ALA A 170 8.09 9.97 7.56
CA ALA A 170 7.53 10.01 6.20
C ALA A 170 6.57 8.84 5.94
N ARG A 171 6.79 7.70 6.61
CA ARG A 171 5.87 6.55 6.62
C ARG A 171 4.73 6.71 7.64
N GLY A 172 5.00 7.27 8.82
CA GLY A 172 4.01 7.38 9.90
C GLY A 172 3.01 8.55 9.80
N THR A 173 3.43 9.73 9.35
CA THR A 173 2.66 10.98 9.61
C THR A 173 1.62 11.32 8.54
N LYS A 174 1.60 10.65 7.37
CA LYS A 174 0.52 10.85 6.38
C LYS A 174 -0.55 9.76 6.35
N VAL A 175 -0.32 8.62 6.99
CA VAL A 175 -1.20 7.45 6.87
C VAL A 175 -1.85 7.07 8.22
N ALA A 176 -1.20 7.31 9.36
CA ALA A 176 -1.74 6.95 10.68
C ALA A 176 -2.79 7.93 11.24
N ALA A 177 -3.00 9.10 10.62
CA ALA A 177 -3.97 10.08 11.11
C ALA A 177 -5.43 9.58 11.07
N GLY A 178 -5.73 8.60 10.22
CA GLY A 178 -7.05 7.98 10.17
C GLY A 178 -7.38 7.19 11.44
N PHE A 179 -6.56 6.21 11.80
CA PHE A 179 -6.87 5.20 12.84
C PHE A 179 -6.21 5.44 14.22
N ALA A 180 -5.72 6.66 14.48
CA ALA A 180 -5.04 7.01 15.73
C ALA A 180 -5.89 6.81 17.01
N LEU A 181 -7.20 6.56 16.90
CA LEU A 181 -8.10 6.30 18.02
C LEU A 181 -7.96 4.91 18.65
N GLY A 182 -7.23 3.98 18.02
CA GLY A 182 -7.04 2.62 18.56
C GLY A 182 -8.35 1.83 18.71
N LEU A 183 -8.28 0.69 19.41
CA LEU A 183 -9.43 -0.07 19.85
C LEU A 183 -9.77 0.31 21.30
N GLU A 184 -11.04 0.58 21.57
CA GLU A 184 -11.52 0.91 22.91
C GLU A 184 -11.29 -0.27 23.87
N GLY A 185 -10.53 -0.06 24.94
CA GLY A 185 -10.15 -1.13 25.87
C GLY A 185 -9.13 -2.13 25.30
N GLY A 186 -8.47 -1.80 24.18
CA GLY A 186 -7.38 -2.61 23.62
C GLY A 186 -6.14 -2.57 24.51
N GLU A 187 -5.68 -3.74 24.96
CA GLU A 187 -4.45 -3.92 25.74
C GLU A 187 -3.35 -4.59 24.90
N MET A 188 -2.11 -4.12 25.04
CA MET A 188 -0.94 -4.70 24.35
C MET A 188 -0.77 -6.17 24.73
N GLY A 189 -0.53 -7.02 23.73
CA GLY A 189 -0.38 -8.47 23.88
C GLY A 189 -1.70 -9.25 24.05
N LYS A 190 -2.85 -8.58 24.23
CA LYS A 190 -4.13 -9.23 24.57
C LYS A 190 -5.22 -9.06 23.51
N VAL A 191 -5.04 -8.17 22.54
CA VAL A 191 -6.04 -7.99 21.48
C VAL A 191 -6.12 -9.27 20.63
N VAL A 192 -7.34 -9.76 20.40
CA VAL A 192 -7.62 -10.87 19.49
C VAL A 192 -8.69 -10.39 18.52
N THR A 193 -8.34 -10.32 17.24
CA THR A 193 -9.23 -9.99 16.15
C THR A 193 -9.49 -11.23 15.29
N ARG A 194 -10.50 -11.18 14.42
CA ARG A 194 -10.75 -12.25 13.44
C ARG A 194 -11.26 -11.72 12.12
N PHE A 195 -10.78 -12.32 11.04
CA PHE A 195 -11.37 -12.21 9.72
C PHE A 195 -12.18 -13.48 9.44
N PRO A 196 -13.54 -13.40 9.42
CA PRO A 196 -14.38 -14.57 9.30
C PRO A 196 -15.07 -14.69 7.92
N PRO A 197 -14.37 -15.06 6.82
CA PRO A 197 -15.00 -15.19 5.51
C PRO A 197 -15.86 -16.46 5.40
N GLU A 198 -16.99 -16.35 4.71
CA GLU A 198 -17.71 -17.54 4.22
C GLU A 198 -16.95 -18.17 3.03
N PRO A 199 -16.67 -19.48 3.03
CA PRO A 199 -15.98 -20.17 1.93
C PRO A 199 -16.92 -20.42 0.74
N SER A 200 -17.42 -19.34 0.14
CA SER A 200 -18.45 -19.34 -0.90
C SER A 200 -18.06 -18.57 -2.17
N GLY A 201 -16.79 -18.18 -2.30
CA GLY A 201 -16.27 -17.48 -3.49
C GLY A 201 -14.99 -16.70 -3.22
N TYR A 202 -14.43 -16.14 -4.28
CA TYR A 202 -13.18 -15.36 -4.27
C TYR A 202 -13.28 -14.08 -3.43
N LEU A 203 -12.15 -13.66 -2.84
CA LEU A 203 -12.08 -12.38 -2.15
C LEU A 203 -12.07 -11.23 -3.16
N HIS A 204 -12.60 -10.09 -2.71
CA HIS A 204 -12.62 -8.85 -3.47
C HIS A 204 -12.16 -7.70 -2.59
N ILE A 205 -11.96 -6.52 -3.17
CA ILE A 205 -11.41 -5.36 -2.48
C ILE A 205 -12.17 -4.98 -1.18
N GLY A 206 -13.48 -5.23 -1.12
CA GLY A 206 -14.26 -5.11 0.12
C GLY A 206 -13.81 -6.07 1.26
N HIS A 207 -13.50 -7.33 0.93
CA HIS A 207 -12.94 -8.29 1.88
C HIS A 207 -11.52 -7.92 2.27
N ALA A 208 -10.71 -7.40 1.34
CA ALA A 208 -9.36 -6.94 1.61
C ALA A 208 -9.34 -5.84 2.70
N LYS A 209 -10.30 -4.91 2.69
CA LYS A 209 -10.46 -3.92 3.78
C LYS A 209 -10.64 -4.61 5.15
N ALA A 210 -11.56 -5.55 5.25
CA ALA A 210 -11.85 -6.25 6.49
C ALA A 210 -10.64 -7.05 7.00
N ALA A 211 -9.99 -7.82 6.12
CA ALA A 211 -8.83 -8.61 6.46
C ALA A 211 -7.64 -7.72 6.90
N MET A 212 -7.34 -6.66 6.15
CA MET A 212 -6.26 -5.73 6.47
C MET A 212 -6.50 -4.97 7.78
N LEU A 213 -7.74 -4.55 8.07
CA LEU A 213 -8.05 -3.88 9.33
C LEU A 213 -7.88 -4.82 10.53
N ASN A 214 -8.36 -6.06 10.44
CA ASN A 214 -8.17 -7.04 11.52
C ASN A 214 -6.68 -7.34 11.75
N GLN A 215 -5.89 -7.51 10.68
CA GLN A 215 -4.44 -7.68 10.79
C GLN A 215 -3.75 -6.44 11.36
N TYR A 216 -4.14 -5.25 10.91
CA TYR A 216 -3.56 -3.98 11.36
C TYR A 216 -3.69 -3.82 12.87
N PHE A 217 -4.88 -4.03 13.43
CA PHE A 217 -5.08 -3.91 14.88
C PHE A 217 -4.41 -5.04 15.66
N ALA A 218 -4.41 -6.28 15.15
CA ALA A 218 -3.65 -7.35 15.77
C ALA A 218 -2.16 -6.98 15.87
N LYS A 219 -1.54 -6.53 14.78
CA LYS A 219 -0.13 -6.10 14.77
C LYS A 219 0.12 -4.87 15.64
N MET A 220 -0.74 -3.86 15.57
CA MET A 220 -0.63 -2.62 16.35
C MET A 220 -0.61 -2.88 17.86
N TYR A 221 -1.41 -3.85 18.32
CA TYR A 221 -1.50 -4.23 19.73
C TYR A 221 -0.64 -5.44 20.11
N GLN A 222 0.25 -5.93 19.24
CA GLN A 222 1.02 -7.17 19.45
C GLN A 222 0.11 -8.36 19.86
N GLY A 223 -1.10 -8.37 19.32
CA GLY A 223 -2.15 -9.34 19.57
C GLY A 223 -2.16 -10.47 18.55
N LYS A 224 -3.32 -11.10 18.38
CA LYS A 224 -3.55 -12.24 17.47
C LYS A 224 -4.63 -11.95 16.44
N LEU A 225 -4.44 -12.47 15.23
CA LEU A 225 -5.41 -12.53 14.15
C LEU A 225 -5.85 -13.97 13.93
N ILE A 226 -7.15 -14.23 14.06
CA ILE A 226 -7.78 -15.50 13.68
C ILE A 226 -8.33 -15.39 12.25
N ILE A 227 -8.05 -16.37 11.40
CA ILE A 227 -8.77 -16.55 10.13
C ILE A 227 -9.79 -17.66 10.36
N ARG A 228 -11.07 -17.30 10.45
CA ARG A 228 -12.14 -18.27 10.73
C ARG A 228 -13.00 -18.49 9.51
N PHE A 229 -13.04 -19.69 8.97
CA PHE A 229 -14.04 -20.00 7.95
C PHE A 229 -15.41 -20.10 8.60
N ASP A 230 -16.31 -19.19 8.22
CA ASP A 230 -17.69 -19.21 8.72
C ASP A 230 -18.55 -20.15 7.88
N ASP A 231 -18.30 -21.45 8.09
CA ASP A 231 -18.85 -22.57 7.33
C ASP A 231 -20.12 -23.13 7.98
N THR A 232 -21.19 -22.33 7.98
CA THR A 232 -22.49 -22.72 8.57
C THR A 232 -23.55 -23.06 7.53
N ASN A 233 -23.21 -22.98 6.24
CA ASN A 233 -24.14 -23.14 5.14
C ASN A 233 -23.67 -24.17 4.10
N PRO A 234 -24.01 -25.46 4.29
CA PRO A 234 -23.55 -26.54 3.42
C PRO A 234 -24.06 -26.43 1.96
N SER A 235 -25.03 -25.55 1.68
CA SER A 235 -25.53 -25.35 0.30
C SER A 235 -24.62 -24.47 -0.57
N LYS A 236 -23.74 -23.67 0.03
CA LYS A 236 -22.95 -22.65 -0.69
C LYS A 236 -21.44 -22.86 -0.58
N GLU A 237 -21.02 -23.71 0.34
CA GLU A 237 -19.64 -23.82 0.77
C GLU A 237 -18.96 -25.01 0.11
N LYS A 238 -17.67 -24.84 -0.20
CA LYS A 238 -16.84 -25.87 -0.81
C LYS A 238 -15.40 -25.71 -0.36
N THR A 239 -14.69 -26.82 -0.18
CA THR A 239 -13.28 -26.85 0.23
C THR A 239 -12.38 -26.05 -0.71
N GLU A 240 -12.67 -26.05 -2.02
CA GLU A 240 -11.91 -25.28 -3.03
C GLU A 240 -11.87 -23.76 -2.74
N PHE A 241 -12.91 -23.22 -2.10
CA PHE A 241 -12.95 -21.79 -1.76
C PHE A 241 -12.12 -21.47 -0.51
N GLU A 242 -11.92 -22.42 0.40
CA GLU A 242 -11.04 -22.20 1.56
C GLU A 242 -9.59 -22.00 1.10
N GLU A 243 -9.10 -22.92 0.27
CA GLU A 243 -7.75 -22.85 -0.32
C GLU A 243 -7.57 -21.53 -1.10
N THR A 244 -8.54 -21.21 -1.95
CA THR A 244 -8.55 -19.96 -2.72
C THR A 244 -8.50 -18.71 -1.83
N ILE A 245 -9.25 -18.70 -0.73
CA ILE A 245 -9.27 -17.57 0.22
C ILE A 245 -7.93 -17.43 0.94
N LEU A 246 -7.30 -18.54 1.35
CA LEU A 246 -5.97 -18.50 1.96
C LEU A 246 -4.92 -17.99 0.97
N GLU A 247 -4.96 -18.43 -0.28
CA GLU A 247 -4.11 -17.90 -1.36
C GLU A 247 -4.35 -16.40 -1.59
N ASP A 248 -5.61 -15.95 -1.61
CA ASP A 248 -5.96 -14.53 -1.75
C ASP A 248 -5.44 -13.70 -0.56
N LEU A 249 -5.49 -14.24 0.66
CA LEU A 249 -4.92 -13.58 1.84
C LEU A 249 -3.40 -13.51 1.77
N GLU A 250 -2.74 -14.56 1.30
CA GLU A 250 -1.29 -14.57 1.08
C GLU A 250 -0.87 -13.51 0.05
N LEU A 251 -1.64 -13.34 -1.04
CA LEU A 251 -1.42 -12.27 -2.04
C LEU A 251 -1.53 -10.85 -1.47
N LEU A 252 -2.09 -10.70 -0.26
CA LEU A 252 -2.22 -9.45 0.49
C LEU A 252 -1.23 -9.33 1.66
N ASP A 253 -0.25 -10.23 1.77
CA ASP A 253 0.65 -10.36 2.93
C ASP A 253 -0.12 -10.57 4.25
N ILE A 254 -1.25 -11.28 4.19
CA ILE A 254 -2.09 -11.58 5.34
C ILE A 254 -1.99 -13.06 5.70
N ARG A 255 -1.41 -13.31 6.87
CA ARG A 255 -1.40 -14.63 7.53
C ARG A 255 -2.04 -14.50 8.90
N GLY A 256 -2.94 -15.42 9.23
CA GLY A 256 -3.47 -15.57 10.58
C GLY A 256 -2.47 -16.26 11.48
N ASP A 257 -2.57 -16.00 12.78
CA ASP A 257 -1.88 -16.78 13.82
C ASP A 257 -2.53 -18.16 13.99
N VAL A 258 -3.84 -18.25 13.73
CA VAL A 258 -4.63 -19.48 13.79
C VAL A 258 -5.66 -19.48 12.66
N VAL A 259 -5.88 -20.65 12.06
CA VAL A 259 -7.00 -20.91 11.16
C VAL A 259 -8.00 -21.83 11.86
N THR A 260 -9.27 -21.43 11.90
CA THR A 260 -10.35 -22.19 12.55
C THR A 260 -11.58 -22.28 11.65
N HIS A 261 -12.52 -23.15 12.00
CA HIS A 261 -13.79 -23.30 11.30
C HIS A 261 -14.95 -23.22 12.28
N THR A 262 -16.01 -22.51 11.95
CA THR A 262 -17.23 -22.47 12.79
C THR A 262 -17.77 -23.89 12.99
N SER A 263 -17.63 -24.77 12.01
CA SER A 263 -18.07 -26.17 12.09
C SER A 263 -17.32 -27.03 13.10
N ASP A 264 -16.13 -26.61 13.56
CA ASP A 264 -15.42 -27.27 14.69
C ASP A 264 -16.20 -27.12 16.01
N TYR A 265 -17.10 -26.13 16.08
CA TYR A 265 -17.88 -25.79 17.27
C TYR A 265 -19.33 -26.29 17.20
N PHE A 266 -19.74 -27.05 16.18
CA PHE A 266 -21.15 -27.49 16.03
C PHE A 266 -21.67 -28.28 17.23
N ASP A 267 -20.87 -29.16 17.83
CA ASP A 267 -21.28 -29.87 19.04
C ASP A 267 -21.55 -28.89 20.20
N GLN A 268 -20.64 -27.94 20.44
CA GLN A 268 -20.80 -26.93 21.49
C GLN A 268 -21.99 -25.99 21.21
N LEU A 269 -22.17 -25.60 19.95
CA LEU A 269 -23.29 -24.76 19.51
C LEU A 269 -24.63 -25.49 19.70
N TYR A 270 -24.67 -26.82 19.53
CA TYR A 270 -25.86 -27.62 19.76
C TYR A 270 -26.19 -27.71 21.26
N ASP A 271 -25.19 -27.97 22.10
CA ASP A 271 -25.37 -28.04 23.55
C ASP A 271 -25.81 -26.70 24.15
N LEU A 272 -25.27 -25.59 23.63
CA LEU A 272 -25.69 -24.24 24.02
C LEU A 272 -27.12 -23.93 23.57
N ALA A 273 -27.57 -24.45 22.42
CA ALA A 273 -28.96 -24.32 21.97
C ALA A 273 -29.92 -25.10 22.89
N ILE A 274 -29.54 -26.31 23.32
CA ILE A 274 -30.30 -27.07 24.34
C ILE A 274 -30.43 -26.24 25.63
N LYS A 275 -29.33 -25.68 26.13
CA LYS A 275 -29.34 -24.81 27.32
C LYS A 275 -30.29 -23.61 27.14
N MET A 276 -30.36 -23.02 25.94
CA MET A 276 -31.31 -21.93 25.68
C MET A 276 -32.76 -22.41 25.76
N ILE A 277 -33.08 -23.61 25.28
CA ILE A 277 -34.42 -24.18 25.40
C ILE A 277 -34.76 -24.43 26.87
N GLU A 278 -33.87 -25.09 27.61
CA GLU A 278 -34.06 -25.41 29.03
C GLU A 278 -34.24 -24.17 29.91
N THR A 279 -33.58 -23.06 29.55
CA THR A 279 -33.69 -21.78 30.26
C THR A 279 -34.82 -20.89 29.73
N GLY A 280 -35.66 -21.40 28.82
CA GLY A 280 -36.81 -20.67 28.27
C GLY A 280 -36.43 -19.49 27.37
N LYS A 281 -35.22 -19.51 26.78
CA LYS A 281 -34.68 -18.48 25.89
C LYS A 281 -34.69 -18.89 24.42
N ALA A 282 -35.17 -20.09 24.09
CA ALA A 282 -35.40 -20.53 22.73
C ALA A 282 -36.62 -21.46 22.67
N TYR A 283 -37.27 -21.52 21.50
CA TYR A 283 -38.39 -22.41 21.21
C TYR A 283 -38.32 -22.89 19.75
N ALA A 284 -38.88 -24.06 19.49
CA ALA A 284 -39.02 -24.64 18.16
C ALA A 284 -40.28 -24.06 17.49
N ASP A 285 -40.23 -23.81 16.19
CA ASP A 285 -41.33 -23.19 15.44
C ASP A 285 -41.45 -23.84 14.05
N ASP A 286 -42.65 -24.35 13.71
CA ASP A 286 -43.00 -24.89 12.39
C ASP A 286 -43.84 -23.93 11.54
N THR A 287 -44.00 -22.68 11.99
CA THR A 287 -44.74 -21.65 11.25
C THR A 287 -44.14 -21.48 9.85
N GLU A 288 -45.00 -21.57 8.83
CA GLU A 288 -44.61 -21.40 7.44
C GLU A 288 -43.86 -20.07 7.21
N ARG A 289 -42.84 -20.11 6.35
CA ARG A 289 -41.85 -19.03 6.24
C ARG A 289 -42.45 -17.66 5.92
N GLU A 290 -43.47 -17.60 5.06
CA GLU A 290 -44.15 -16.34 4.70
C GLU A 290 -44.98 -15.81 5.86
N GLN A 291 -45.70 -16.70 6.55
CA GLN A 291 -46.47 -16.37 7.74
C GLN A 291 -45.56 -15.88 8.87
N MET A 292 -44.44 -16.57 9.14
CA MET A 292 -43.45 -16.13 10.13
C MET A 292 -42.90 -14.74 9.81
N GLN A 293 -42.67 -14.41 8.54
CA GLN A 293 -42.23 -13.08 8.14
C GLN A 293 -43.30 -12.01 8.39
N LEU A 294 -44.57 -12.33 8.16
CA LEU A 294 -45.70 -11.46 8.44
C LEU A 294 -45.84 -11.22 9.94
N GLU A 295 -45.89 -12.28 10.74
CA GLU A 295 -45.99 -12.21 12.20
C GLU A 295 -44.86 -11.39 12.80
N ARG A 296 -43.61 -11.64 12.38
CA ARG A 296 -42.45 -10.84 12.81
C ARG A 296 -42.55 -9.37 12.38
N ARG A 297 -43.18 -9.07 11.24
CA ARG A 297 -43.38 -7.68 10.78
C ARG A 297 -44.43 -6.97 11.63
N GLU A 298 -45.51 -7.66 11.98
CA GLU A 298 -46.64 -7.13 12.74
C GLU A 298 -46.45 -7.20 14.26
N GLY A 299 -45.45 -7.93 14.73
CA GLY A 299 -45.15 -8.08 16.15
C GLY A 299 -46.00 -9.13 16.86
N ILE A 300 -46.46 -10.12 16.10
CA ILE A 300 -47.32 -11.20 16.58
C ILE A 300 -46.43 -12.35 17.06
N ALA A 301 -46.75 -12.92 18.23
CA ALA A 301 -46.09 -14.10 18.76
C ALA A 301 -46.45 -15.34 17.93
N SER A 302 -45.47 -16.22 17.67
CA SER A 302 -45.75 -17.55 17.13
C SER A 302 -46.64 -18.33 18.10
N ALA A 303 -47.50 -19.20 17.57
CA ALA A 303 -48.33 -20.09 18.36
C ALA A 303 -47.50 -21.02 19.28
N HIS A 304 -46.27 -21.36 18.85
CA HIS A 304 -45.34 -22.24 19.56
C HIS A 304 -44.44 -21.52 20.57
N ARG A 305 -44.57 -20.19 20.70
CA ARG A 305 -43.65 -19.36 21.49
C ARG A 305 -43.60 -19.75 22.98
N ASP A 306 -44.72 -20.20 23.52
CA ASP A 306 -44.90 -20.52 24.94
C ASP A 306 -45.02 -22.04 25.19
N ASP A 307 -44.64 -22.86 24.21
CA ASP A 307 -44.55 -24.32 24.37
C ASP A 307 -43.54 -24.71 25.46
N THR A 308 -43.74 -25.89 26.04
CA THR A 308 -42.90 -26.38 27.13
C THR A 308 -41.47 -26.67 26.67
N ALA A 309 -40.50 -26.62 27.58
CA ALA A 309 -39.12 -26.98 27.26
C ALA A 309 -39.01 -28.42 26.74
N GLU A 310 -39.82 -29.35 27.25
CA GLU A 310 -39.86 -30.75 26.82
C GLU A 310 -40.32 -30.89 25.35
N ASP A 311 -41.40 -30.21 24.97
CA ASP A 311 -41.88 -30.20 23.59
C ASP A 311 -40.84 -29.60 22.64
N ASN A 312 -40.25 -28.47 23.01
CA ASN A 312 -39.20 -27.82 22.24
C ASN A 312 -37.96 -28.71 22.04
N LEU A 313 -37.52 -29.42 23.10
CA LEU A 313 -36.41 -30.37 23.01
C LEU A 313 -36.74 -31.56 22.10
N ARG A 314 -37.97 -32.08 22.15
CA ARG A 314 -38.44 -33.14 21.25
C ARG A 314 -38.35 -32.70 19.80
N HIS A 315 -38.89 -31.53 19.45
CA HIS A 315 -38.85 -31.01 18.09
C HIS A 315 -37.41 -30.71 17.63
N PHE A 316 -36.55 -30.16 18.51
CA PHE A 316 -35.15 -29.91 18.17
C PHE A 316 -34.34 -31.21 17.95
N ALA A 317 -34.68 -32.29 18.67
CA ALA A 317 -34.11 -33.62 18.42
C ALA A 317 -34.56 -34.18 17.07
N GLU A 318 -35.85 -34.06 16.72
CA GLU A 318 -36.37 -34.42 15.39
C GLU A 318 -35.65 -33.64 14.28
N MET A 319 -35.49 -32.33 14.44
CA MET A 319 -34.72 -31.49 13.53
C MET A 319 -33.31 -32.04 13.32
N LYS A 320 -32.59 -32.40 14.39
CA LYS A 320 -31.21 -32.95 14.31
C LYS A 320 -31.12 -34.22 13.47
N THR A 321 -32.13 -35.09 13.53
CA THR A 321 -32.18 -36.32 12.71
C THR A 321 -32.48 -36.02 11.23
N GLY A 322 -33.04 -34.85 10.92
CA GLY A 322 -33.52 -34.51 9.58
C GLY A 322 -34.75 -35.33 9.16
N SER A 323 -35.57 -35.76 10.12
CA SER A 323 -36.82 -36.49 9.86
C SER A 323 -37.80 -35.62 9.05
N ALA A 324 -38.79 -36.26 8.41
CA ALA A 324 -39.83 -35.53 7.67
C ALA A 324 -40.54 -34.48 8.53
N GLU A 325 -40.72 -34.78 9.82
CA GLU A 325 -41.24 -33.81 10.78
C GLU A 325 -40.19 -32.74 11.08
N GLY A 326 -38.96 -33.11 11.47
CA GLY A 326 -37.88 -32.17 11.78
C GLY A 326 -37.62 -31.13 10.68
N LEU A 327 -37.77 -31.48 9.41
CA LEU A 327 -37.60 -30.55 8.28
C LEU A 327 -38.60 -29.37 8.27
N ARG A 328 -39.74 -29.49 8.95
CA ARG A 328 -40.75 -28.42 9.08
C ARG A 328 -40.39 -27.40 10.13
N TRP A 329 -39.52 -27.75 11.07
CA TRP A 329 -39.21 -26.95 12.25
C TRP A 329 -37.92 -26.12 12.08
N CYS A 330 -37.88 -24.99 12.77
CA CYS A 330 -36.68 -24.21 13.03
C CYS A 330 -36.57 -23.90 14.52
N LEU A 331 -35.39 -23.49 15.00
CA LEU A 331 -35.24 -22.99 16.37
C LEU A 331 -35.15 -21.47 16.35
N ARG A 332 -35.92 -20.81 17.21
CA ARG A 332 -35.95 -19.35 17.35
C ARG A 332 -35.49 -18.95 18.75
N ALA A 333 -34.74 -17.86 18.82
CA ALA A 333 -34.46 -17.21 20.11
C ALA A 333 -35.74 -16.53 20.64
N LYS A 334 -36.01 -16.66 21.94
CA LYS A 334 -37.15 -16.04 22.62
C LYS A 334 -36.70 -14.69 23.20
N MET A 335 -36.86 -13.63 22.42
CA MET A 335 -36.42 -12.28 22.71
C MET A 335 -37.64 -11.39 22.97
N SER A 336 -38.03 -10.56 21.99
CA SER A 336 -39.26 -9.77 21.99
C SER A 336 -40.01 -10.06 20.71
N VAL A 337 -41.33 -9.88 20.70
CA VAL A 337 -42.14 -10.02 19.49
C VAL A 337 -42.30 -8.69 18.75
N ASP A 338 -42.30 -7.58 19.47
CA ASP A 338 -42.71 -6.25 19.03
C ASP A 338 -41.60 -5.18 19.05
N ASN A 339 -40.36 -5.56 19.41
CA ASN A 339 -39.24 -4.62 19.52
C ASN A 339 -39.13 -3.71 18.28
N PRO A 340 -38.91 -2.39 18.42
CA PRO A 340 -38.72 -1.50 17.28
C PRO A 340 -37.60 -1.94 16.34
N ASN A 341 -36.54 -2.53 16.89
CA ASN A 341 -35.51 -3.22 16.12
C ASN A 341 -35.98 -4.63 15.73
N LYS A 342 -36.33 -4.79 14.45
CA LYS A 342 -36.83 -6.06 13.89
C LYS A 342 -35.83 -7.21 13.98
N ALA A 343 -34.53 -6.94 14.14
CA ALA A 343 -33.53 -7.99 14.35
C ALA A 343 -33.72 -8.72 15.69
N LEU A 344 -34.29 -8.05 16.69
CA LEU A 344 -34.56 -8.62 18.02
C LEU A 344 -35.93 -9.33 18.10
N ARG A 345 -36.65 -9.41 16.98
CA ARG A 345 -37.96 -10.06 16.92
C ARG A 345 -37.81 -11.54 16.71
N ASP A 346 -37.72 -12.29 17.82
CA ASP A 346 -37.53 -13.74 17.90
C ASP A 346 -36.83 -14.36 16.67
N PRO A 347 -35.53 -14.05 16.46
CA PRO A 347 -34.81 -14.45 15.25
C PRO A 347 -34.54 -15.96 15.22
N VAL A 348 -34.50 -16.53 14.01
CA VAL A 348 -34.12 -17.94 13.81
C VAL A 348 -32.63 -18.13 14.12
N ILE A 349 -32.32 -19.12 14.97
CA ILE A 349 -30.97 -19.48 15.42
C ILE A 349 -30.51 -20.85 14.91
N TYR A 350 -31.42 -21.76 14.54
CA TYR A 350 -31.11 -22.99 13.80
C TYR A 350 -32.13 -23.26 12.69
N ARG A 351 -31.65 -23.88 11.62
CA ARG A 351 -32.48 -24.35 10.50
C ARG A 351 -32.10 -25.76 10.08
N CYS A 352 -33.07 -26.51 9.57
CA CYS A 352 -32.82 -27.78 8.91
C CYS A 352 -32.27 -27.59 7.49
N ASN A 353 -31.25 -28.38 7.15
CA ASN A 353 -30.77 -28.54 5.78
C ASN A 353 -30.21 -29.96 5.64
N PRO A 354 -30.84 -30.84 4.84
CA PRO A 354 -30.43 -32.24 4.76
C PRO A 354 -29.11 -32.46 4.00
N LYS A 355 -28.57 -31.44 3.34
CA LYS A 355 -27.33 -31.54 2.56
C LYS A 355 -26.12 -31.84 3.46
N PRO A 356 -25.19 -32.69 3.00
CA PRO A 356 -23.93 -32.93 3.68
C PRO A 356 -23.08 -31.65 3.78
N HIS A 357 -22.40 -31.46 4.91
CA HIS A 357 -21.40 -30.42 5.10
C HIS A 357 -20.06 -30.81 4.47
N HIS A 358 -19.35 -29.87 3.87
CA HIS A 358 -18.06 -30.16 3.21
C HIS A 358 -16.99 -30.70 4.19
N ARG A 359 -17.02 -30.30 5.47
CA ARG A 359 -16.11 -30.83 6.52
C ARG A 359 -16.70 -31.91 7.43
N THR A 360 -17.96 -31.77 7.83
CA THR A 360 -18.58 -32.64 8.85
C THR A 360 -19.49 -33.71 8.24
N GLY A 361 -19.56 -33.78 6.91
CA GLY A 361 -20.32 -34.78 6.17
C GLY A 361 -21.80 -34.77 6.56
N ASP A 362 -22.34 -35.96 6.80
CA ASP A 362 -23.74 -36.17 7.17
C ASP A 362 -24.02 -36.12 8.67
N LYS A 363 -23.03 -35.79 9.51
CA LYS A 363 -23.19 -35.74 10.98
C LYS A 363 -24.33 -34.82 11.42
N TRP A 364 -24.54 -33.72 10.69
CA TRP A 364 -25.52 -32.70 11.01
C TRP A 364 -26.54 -32.52 9.89
N LYS A 365 -27.81 -32.42 10.28
CA LYS A 365 -28.94 -32.03 9.41
C LYS A 365 -29.57 -30.70 9.81
N ILE A 366 -29.04 -30.11 10.86
CA ILE A 366 -29.36 -28.77 11.36
C ILE A 366 -28.09 -27.94 11.39
N TYR A 367 -28.22 -26.66 11.06
CA TYR A 367 -27.09 -25.74 11.04
C TYR A 367 -27.47 -24.45 11.75
N PRO A 368 -26.57 -23.92 12.61
CA PRO A 368 -26.80 -22.66 13.28
C PRO A 368 -26.83 -21.51 12.26
N THR A 369 -27.55 -20.44 12.57
CA THR A 369 -27.48 -19.21 11.78
C THR A 369 -26.27 -18.38 12.19
N TYR A 370 -25.80 -17.51 11.29
CA TYR A 370 -24.71 -16.57 11.55
C TYR A 370 -24.90 -15.78 12.86
N ASP A 371 -26.13 -15.31 13.13
CA ASP A 371 -26.42 -14.49 14.30
C ASP A 371 -26.32 -15.25 15.63
N PHE A 372 -26.39 -16.59 15.61
CA PHE A 372 -26.18 -17.44 16.77
C PHE A 372 -24.72 -17.92 16.86
N ALA A 373 -24.17 -18.43 15.75
CA ALA A 373 -22.82 -19.00 15.74
C ALA A 373 -21.73 -17.94 16.00
N CYS A 374 -21.78 -16.80 15.29
CA CYS A 374 -20.74 -15.78 15.37
C CYS A 374 -20.46 -15.27 16.79
N PRO A 375 -21.45 -14.83 17.61
CA PRO A 375 -21.18 -14.37 18.98
C PRO A 375 -20.65 -15.46 19.90
N VAL A 376 -21.15 -16.69 19.75
CA VAL A 376 -20.73 -17.82 20.57
C VAL A 376 -19.27 -18.18 20.28
N VAL A 377 -18.92 -18.35 19.00
CA VAL A 377 -17.56 -18.73 18.61
C VAL A 377 -16.56 -17.60 18.86
N ASP A 378 -16.92 -16.34 18.60
CA ASP A 378 -16.07 -15.19 18.97
C ASP A 378 -15.77 -15.19 20.48
N SER A 379 -16.76 -15.51 21.32
CA SER A 379 -16.57 -15.61 22.77
C SER A 379 -15.60 -16.74 23.15
N ILE A 380 -15.80 -17.94 22.60
CA ILE A 380 -15.02 -19.15 22.89
C ILE A 380 -13.57 -19.01 22.40
N GLU A 381 -13.35 -18.45 21.21
CA GLU A 381 -12.02 -18.26 20.61
C GLU A 381 -11.20 -17.13 21.27
N GLY A 382 -11.77 -16.43 22.25
CA GLY A 382 -11.07 -15.34 22.92
C GLY A 382 -11.02 -14.04 22.12
N VAL A 383 -11.80 -13.89 21.04
CA VAL A 383 -11.93 -12.64 20.28
C VAL A 383 -12.28 -11.51 21.24
N THR A 384 -11.46 -10.47 21.31
CA THR A 384 -11.73 -9.29 22.15
C THR A 384 -12.48 -8.24 21.38
N HIS A 385 -12.16 -8.08 20.09
CA HIS A 385 -12.76 -7.09 19.20
C HIS A 385 -13.26 -7.75 17.91
N ALA A 386 -14.58 -7.81 17.77
CA ALA A 386 -15.26 -8.26 16.56
C ALA A 386 -15.44 -7.08 15.60
N LEU A 387 -14.55 -6.96 14.62
CA LEU A 387 -14.67 -5.93 13.59
C LEU A 387 -15.74 -6.34 12.57
N ARG A 388 -16.75 -5.49 12.37
CA ARG A 388 -17.92 -5.77 11.52
C ARG A 388 -18.28 -4.58 10.64
N THR A 389 -18.89 -4.86 9.49
CA THR A 389 -19.38 -3.80 8.62
C THR A 389 -20.70 -3.22 9.15
N ASN A 390 -20.95 -1.94 8.88
CA ASN A 390 -22.15 -1.22 9.34
C ASN A 390 -23.50 -1.86 8.95
N GLU A 391 -23.54 -2.75 7.95
CA GLU A 391 -24.77 -3.49 7.60
C GLU A 391 -25.30 -4.35 8.74
N TYR A 392 -24.43 -4.75 9.64
CA TYR A 392 -24.78 -5.58 10.78
C TYR A 392 -25.12 -4.79 12.04
N ARG A 393 -25.11 -3.44 11.97
CA ARG A 393 -25.30 -2.58 13.14
C ARG A 393 -26.59 -2.88 13.89
N ASP A 394 -27.69 -3.07 13.17
CA ASP A 394 -28.98 -3.41 13.78
C ASP A 394 -28.96 -4.78 14.49
N ARG A 395 -27.98 -5.64 14.16
CA ARG A 395 -27.76 -6.95 14.80
C ARG A 395 -26.74 -6.90 15.94
N ASN A 396 -26.14 -5.75 16.25
CA ASN A 396 -25.22 -5.63 17.39
C ASN A 396 -25.93 -5.90 18.73
N PRO A 397 -27.16 -5.40 18.98
CA PRO A 397 -27.89 -5.77 20.20
C PRO A 397 -28.26 -7.26 20.24
N GLN A 398 -28.52 -7.88 19.08
CA GLN A 398 -28.80 -9.31 18.97
C GLN A 398 -27.56 -10.13 19.35
N TYR A 399 -26.39 -9.72 18.86
CA TYR A 399 -25.10 -10.33 19.19
C TYR A 399 -24.84 -10.29 20.70
N SER A 400 -25.00 -9.12 21.34
CA SER A 400 -24.85 -8.98 22.79
C SER A 400 -25.84 -9.84 23.57
N TRP A 401 -27.10 -9.91 23.11
CA TRP A 401 -28.12 -10.72 23.75
C TRP A 401 -27.76 -12.22 23.73
N MET A 402 -27.21 -12.75 22.64
CA MET A 402 -26.79 -14.16 22.59
C MET A 402 -25.71 -14.48 23.63
N ILE A 403 -24.74 -13.57 23.81
CA ILE A 403 -23.68 -13.70 24.82
C ILE A 403 -24.28 -13.67 26.23
N ASP A 404 -25.12 -12.69 26.53
CA ASP A 404 -25.74 -12.52 27.85
C ASP A 404 -26.72 -13.68 28.17
N ALA A 405 -27.45 -14.17 27.16
CA ALA A 405 -28.39 -15.28 27.29
C ALA A 405 -27.70 -16.58 27.72
N LEU A 406 -26.49 -16.82 27.21
CA LEU A 406 -25.70 -18.03 27.47
C LEU A 406 -24.72 -17.88 28.64
N GLY A 407 -24.49 -16.65 29.12
CA GLY A 407 -23.52 -16.33 30.17
C GLY A 407 -22.07 -16.40 29.68
N LEU A 408 -21.83 -16.02 28.43
CA LEU A 408 -20.53 -16.09 27.78
C LEU A 408 -19.68 -14.84 28.01
N ARG A 409 -18.38 -14.92 27.69
CA ARG A 409 -17.47 -13.77 27.76
C ARG A 409 -17.89 -12.71 26.73
N LYS A 410 -17.93 -11.45 27.14
CA LYS A 410 -18.27 -10.32 26.27
C LYS A 410 -17.17 -10.09 25.22
N VAL A 411 -17.62 -9.66 24.04
CA VAL A 411 -16.78 -9.28 22.89
C VAL A 411 -17.18 -7.89 22.46
N ASN A 412 -16.22 -6.98 22.31
CA ASN A 412 -16.49 -5.62 21.88
C ASN A 412 -16.69 -5.61 20.36
N ILE A 413 -17.75 -4.96 19.88
CA ILE A 413 -17.99 -4.80 18.45
C ILE A 413 -17.40 -3.49 17.99
N TRP A 414 -16.64 -3.54 16.89
CA TRP A 414 -16.09 -2.36 16.26
C TRP A 414 -16.62 -2.25 14.82
N ASP A 415 -17.52 -1.30 14.60
CA ASP A 415 -18.20 -1.10 13.32
C ASP A 415 -17.38 -0.25 12.34
N PHE A 416 -17.31 -0.67 11.08
CA PHE A 416 -16.72 0.11 9.99
C PHE A 416 -17.57 0.16 8.72
N SER A 417 -17.38 1.21 7.92
CA SER A 417 -18.04 1.35 6.62
C SER A 417 -17.54 0.31 5.62
N ARG A 418 -18.45 -0.23 4.81
CA ARG A 418 -18.06 -1.02 3.64
C ARG A 418 -17.37 -0.14 2.61
N LEU A 419 -16.47 -0.78 1.86
CA LEU A 419 -15.86 -0.17 0.70
C LEU A 419 -16.76 -0.35 -0.52
N ASN A 420 -17.13 0.75 -1.17
CA ASN A 420 -17.86 0.74 -2.43
C ASN A 420 -17.11 1.61 -3.44
N PHE A 421 -17.08 1.19 -4.71
CA PHE A 421 -16.52 1.98 -5.80
C PHE A 421 -17.58 2.26 -6.86
N ILE A 422 -17.50 3.44 -7.48
CA ILE A 422 -18.29 3.71 -8.68
C ILE A 422 -17.81 2.84 -9.86
N TYR A 423 -18.71 2.57 -10.81
CA TYR A 423 -18.48 1.73 -11.98
C TYR A 423 -17.99 0.31 -11.67
N THR A 424 -18.24 -0.19 -10.46
CA THR A 424 -17.68 -1.45 -9.95
C THR A 424 -18.78 -2.32 -9.36
N LEU A 425 -18.70 -3.63 -9.61
CA LEU A 425 -19.63 -4.63 -9.08
C LEU A 425 -18.95 -5.45 -7.99
N LEU A 426 -19.43 -5.38 -6.75
CA LEU A 426 -18.91 -6.19 -5.64
C LEU A 426 -19.83 -7.38 -5.29
N SER A 427 -21.05 -7.41 -5.82
CA SER A 427 -21.99 -8.51 -5.57
C SER A 427 -21.50 -9.80 -6.22
N LYS A 428 -21.27 -10.85 -5.41
CA LYS A 428 -20.89 -12.20 -5.89
C LYS A 428 -21.80 -12.69 -7.02
N ARG A 429 -23.13 -12.54 -6.87
CA ARG A 429 -24.12 -12.94 -7.90
C ARG A 429 -23.84 -12.27 -9.25
N LYS A 430 -23.58 -10.97 -9.24
CA LYS A 430 -23.30 -10.20 -10.48
C LYS A 430 -21.93 -10.57 -11.06
N LEU A 431 -20.92 -10.79 -10.23
CA LEU A 431 -19.60 -11.24 -10.69
C LEU A 431 -19.64 -12.63 -11.35
N HIS A 432 -20.39 -13.58 -10.76
CA HIS A 432 -20.64 -14.89 -11.38
C HIS A 432 -21.30 -14.77 -12.76
N GLU A 433 -22.25 -13.84 -12.93
CA GLU A 433 -22.90 -13.62 -14.22
C GLU A 433 -21.91 -13.19 -15.31
N PHE A 434 -20.96 -12.29 -15.00
CA PHE A 434 -19.92 -11.87 -15.94
C PHE A 434 -18.99 -13.03 -16.35
N VAL A 435 -18.60 -13.88 -15.39
CA VAL A 435 -17.75 -15.05 -15.66
C VAL A 435 -18.49 -16.07 -16.50
N ASN A 436 -19.71 -16.43 -16.10
CA ASN A 436 -20.51 -17.47 -16.77
C ASN A 436 -20.90 -17.08 -18.20
N ASN A 437 -21.08 -15.78 -18.47
CA ASN A 437 -21.41 -15.27 -19.79
C ASN A 437 -20.17 -14.99 -20.66
N GLY A 438 -18.95 -15.32 -20.19
CA GLY A 438 -17.71 -15.13 -20.94
C GLY A 438 -17.34 -13.66 -21.19
N GLN A 439 -17.86 -12.73 -20.38
CA GLN A 439 -17.59 -11.29 -20.52
C GLN A 439 -16.23 -10.89 -19.94
N VAL A 440 -15.68 -11.75 -19.09
CA VAL A 440 -14.32 -11.68 -18.56
C VAL A 440 -13.63 -13.03 -18.70
N ARG A 441 -12.30 -13.03 -18.63
CA ARG A 441 -11.49 -14.25 -18.80
C ARG A 441 -11.61 -15.21 -17.60
N GLY A 442 -11.91 -14.68 -16.42
CA GLY A 442 -11.96 -15.45 -15.18
C GLY A 442 -12.06 -14.56 -13.95
N TRP A 443 -11.82 -15.15 -12.77
CA TRP A 443 -11.89 -14.44 -11.49
C TRP A 443 -10.69 -13.55 -11.20
N ASP A 444 -9.57 -13.80 -11.88
CA ASP A 444 -8.35 -13.00 -11.81
C ASP A 444 -8.29 -11.93 -12.92
N ASP A 445 -9.36 -11.74 -13.69
CA ASP A 445 -9.40 -10.77 -14.77
C ASP A 445 -9.02 -9.37 -14.24
N PRO A 446 -8.10 -8.64 -14.87
CA PRO A 446 -7.64 -7.34 -14.37
C PRO A 446 -8.72 -6.25 -14.27
N ARG A 447 -9.89 -6.48 -14.88
CA ARG A 447 -11.08 -5.61 -14.76
C ARG A 447 -11.93 -5.93 -13.54
N PHE A 448 -11.73 -7.09 -12.91
CA PHE A 448 -12.47 -7.51 -11.72
C PHE A 448 -11.93 -6.85 -10.45
N PRO A 449 -12.82 -6.49 -9.50
CA PRO A 449 -12.42 -5.96 -8.20
C PRO A 449 -12.01 -7.07 -7.21
N THR A 450 -11.78 -8.29 -7.70
CA THR A 450 -11.25 -9.41 -6.91
C THR A 450 -9.83 -9.10 -6.45
N VAL A 451 -9.38 -9.74 -5.37
CA VAL A 451 -7.99 -9.59 -4.91
C VAL A 451 -7.02 -9.97 -6.02
N ARG A 452 -7.28 -11.09 -6.70
CA ARG A 452 -6.47 -11.54 -7.84
C ARG A 452 -6.50 -10.54 -9.00
N GLY A 453 -7.68 -10.06 -9.38
CA GLY A 453 -7.84 -9.10 -10.48
C GLY A 453 -7.08 -7.80 -10.25
N ILE A 454 -7.24 -7.19 -9.07
CA ILE A 454 -6.53 -5.93 -8.76
C ILE A 454 -5.01 -6.13 -8.64
N ARG A 455 -4.54 -7.28 -8.10
CA ARG A 455 -3.10 -7.60 -8.03
C ARG A 455 -2.52 -7.84 -9.43
N ARG A 456 -3.22 -8.58 -10.29
CA ARG A 456 -2.85 -8.81 -11.69
C ARG A 456 -2.89 -7.52 -12.53
N ARG A 457 -3.80 -6.58 -12.24
CA ARG A 457 -3.81 -5.22 -12.83
C ARG A 457 -2.64 -4.35 -12.35
N GLY A 458 -1.93 -4.77 -11.32
CA GLY A 458 -0.71 -4.15 -10.82
C GLY A 458 -0.89 -3.25 -9.59
N LEU A 459 -1.98 -3.42 -8.84
CA LEU A 459 -2.14 -2.78 -7.54
C LEU A 459 -1.22 -3.46 -6.51
N THR A 460 -0.37 -2.69 -5.84
CA THR A 460 0.51 -3.19 -4.78
C THR A 460 -0.21 -3.34 -3.44
N VAL A 461 0.20 -4.32 -2.64
CA VAL A 461 -0.34 -4.52 -1.27
C VAL A 461 -0.10 -3.29 -0.42
N GLU A 462 1.08 -2.66 -0.54
CA GLU A 462 1.42 -1.46 0.21
C GLU A 462 0.49 -0.29 -0.11
N ALA A 463 0.20 -0.03 -1.38
CA ALA A 463 -0.74 1.02 -1.76
C ALA A 463 -2.17 0.73 -1.30
N LEU A 464 -2.60 -0.53 -1.39
CA LEU A 464 -3.90 -0.97 -0.90
C LEU A 464 -4.01 -0.77 0.62
N ARG A 465 -2.98 -1.15 1.39
CA ARG A 465 -2.89 -0.94 2.84
C ARG A 465 -2.94 0.55 3.20
N GLN A 466 -2.13 1.38 2.53
CA GLN A 466 -2.14 2.83 2.73
C GLN A 466 -3.52 3.44 2.43
N PHE A 467 -4.18 2.97 1.36
CA PHE A 467 -5.52 3.42 1.01
C PHE A 467 -6.54 3.04 2.09
N MET A 468 -6.51 1.82 2.61
CA MET A 468 -7.42 1.39 3.69
C MET A 468 -7.21 2.21 4.97
N LEU A 469 -5.96 2.49 5.33
CA LEU A 469 -5.64 3.30 6.51
C LEU A 469 -6.05 4.78 6.35
N LEU A 470 -5.93 5.33 5.13
CA LEU A 470 -6.34 6.71 4.83
C LEU A 470 -7.84 6.95 5.04
N GLN A 471 -8.68 5.93 4.83
CA GLN A 471 -10.13 6.05 5.04
C GLN A 471 -10.50 6.26 6.53
N GLY A 472 -9.61 5.90 7.45
CA GLY A 472 -9.84 6.03 8.89
C GLY A 472 -11.04 5.22 9.42
N PRO A 473 -11.45 5.44 10.67
CA PRO A 473 -12.58 4.78 11.33
C PRO A 473 -13.93 5.31 10.82
N SER A 474 -13.94 6.01 9.69
CA SER A 474 -15.17 6.60 9.14
C SER A 474 -16.22 5.52 8.91
N GLN A 475 -17.37 5.71 9.55
CA GLN A 475 -18.55 4.89 9.37
C GLN A 475 -19.45 5.41 8.24
N ALA A 476 -19.06 6.48 7.54
CA ALA A 476 -19.80 6.97 6.40
C ALA A 476 -19.76 5.97 5.24
N ILE A 477 -20.92 5.67 4.66
CA ILE A 477 -21.01 4.85 3.44
C ILE A 477 -20.76 5.79 2.25
N VAL A 478 -19.58 5.69 1.65
CA VAL A 478 -19.19 6.51 0.50
C VAL A 478 -18.89 5.60 -0.69
N SER A 479 -19.31 6.03 -1.88
CA SER A 479 -18.88 5.40 -3.13
C SER A 479 -17.62 6.12 -3.62
N LEU A 480 -16.50 5.41 -3.61
CA LEU A 480 -15.18 5.95 -3.92
C LEU A 480 -14.89 5.86 -5.41
N GLU A 481 -14.00 6.72 -5.88
CA GLU A 481 -13.40 6.60 -7.22
C GLU A 481 -12.06 5.84 -7.12
N TRP A 482 -11.61 5.30 -8.25
CA TRP A 482 -10.36 4.55 -8.33
C TRP A 482 -9.11 5.44 -8.42
N ASP A 483 -9.28 6.74 -8.63
CA ASP A 483 -8.20 7.72 -8.82
C ASP A 483 -7.20 7.74 -7.67
N THR A 484 -7.70 7.79 -6.43
CA THR A 484 -6.90 7.96 -5.23
C THR A 484 -6.06 6.71 -4.94
N ILE A 485 -6.65 5.52 -5.09
CA ILE A 485 -5.93 4.27 -4.85
C ILE A 485 -4.84 4.04 -5.90
N TRP A 486 -5.09 4.38 -7.17
CA TRP A 486 -4.08 4.30 -8.22
C TRP A 486 -3.00 5.39 -8.10
N ALA A 487 -3.35 6.59 -7.63
CA ALA A 487 -2.37 7.63 -7.32
C ALA A 487 -1.45 7.22 -6.17
N LEU A 488 -1.96 6.53 -5.15
CA LEU A 488 -1.15 5.92 -4.10
C LEU A 488 -0.28 4.80 -4.66
N ASN A 489 -0.83 3.94 -5.51
CA ASN A 489 -0.08 2.86 -6.15
C ASN A 489 1.11 3.38 -6.96
N LYS A 490 0.88 4.42 -7.77
CA LYS A 490 1.94 5.11 -8.50
C LYS A 490 3.06 5.59 -7.57
N LYS A 491 2.74 6.19 -6.41
CA LYS A 491 3.76 6.65 -5.46
C LYS A 491 4.61 5.51 -4.90
N VAL A 492 4.05 4.31 -4.81
CA VAL A 492 4.77 3.10 -4.37
C VAL A 492 5.65 2.54 -5.49
N ILE A 493 5.14 2.40 -6.70
CA ILE A 493 5.87 1.76 -7.81
C ILE A 493 6.85 2.70 -8.51
N ASP A 494 6.56 3.99 -8.58
CA ASP A 494 7.36 4.95 -9.36
C ASP A 494 8.85 4.97 -8.99
N PRO A 495 9.23 4.98 -7.70
CA PRO A 495 10.64 5.03 -7.29
C PRO A 495 11.44 3.75 -7.60
N ILE A 496 10.75 2.63 -7.85
CA ILE A 496 11.36 1.29 -8.01
C ILE A 496 11.15 0.69 -9.41
N ALA A 497 10.24 1.24 -10.21
CA ALA A 497 9.92 0.69 -11.53
C ALA A 497 11.01 1.01 -12.57
N PRO A 498 11.67 0.02 -13.20
CA PRO A 498 12.62 0.23 -14.28
C PRO A 498 11.99 0.96 -15.48
N ARG A 499 12.80 1.77 -16.16
CA ARG A 499 12.43 2.59 -17.32
C ARG A 499 12.85 1.90 -18.61
N TYR A 500 11.89 1.56 -19.44
CA TYR A 500 12.09 1.02 -20.78
C TYR A 500 11.44 1.92 -21.82
N TRP A 501 11.70 1.61 -23.08
CA TRP A 501 11.06 2.27 -24.21
C TRP A 501 10.32 1.24 -25.04
N ALA A 502 9.17 1.65 -25.57
CA ALA A 502 8.43 0.91 -26.56
C ALA A 502 7.94 1.91 -27.60
N ILE A 503 7.89 1.51 -28.87
CA ILE A 503 7.36 2.30 -29.98
C ILE A 503 6.18 1.54 -30.58
N THR A 504 5.06 2.23 -30.81
CA THR A 504 3.86 1.61 -31.37
C THR A 504 4.13 1.09 -32.79
N GLU A 505 3.80 -0.17 -33.06
CA GLU A 505 4.33 -0.89 -34.23
C GLU A 505 3.77 -0.39 -35.57
N ASP A 506 2.47 -0.09 -35.63
CA ASP A 506 1.79 0.48 -36.80
C ASP A 506 2.03 1.99 -36.94
N LYS A 507 2.60 2.62 -35.92
CA LYS A 507 2.88 4.07 -35.84
C LYS A 507 4.35 4.37 -35.61
N LYS A 508 5.26 3.51 -36.09
CA LYS A 508 6.71 3.75 -36.04
C LYS A 508 7.17 4.58 -37.23
N VAL A 509 8.12 5.49 -36.99
CA VAL A 509 8.76 6.30 -38.03
C VAL A 509 10.27 6.09 -38.00
N PRO A 510 10.90 5.66 -39.12
CA PRO A 510 12.34 5.56 -39.21
C PRO A 510 13.01 6.94 -39.27
N VAL A 511 14.10 7.09 -38.54
CA VAL A 511 14.93 8.30 -38.50
C VAL A 511 16.38 7.93 -38.79
N THR A 512 17.00 8.67 -39.71
CA THR A 512 18.43 8.57 -40.00
C THR A 512 19.18 9.68 -39.26
N ILE A 513 20.15 9.31 -38.43
CA ILE A 513 20.98 10.19 -37.62
C ILE A 513 22.35 10.37 -38.29
N LYS A 514 22.58 11.55 -38.87
CA LYS A 514 23.91 11.98 -39.34
C LYS A 514 24.78 12.35 -38.14
N GLY A 515 26.03 11.90 -38.15
CA GLY A 515 26.93 12.01 -36.98
C GLY A 515 26.68 10.95 -35.90
N GLY A 516 25.81 9.97 -36.14
CA GLY A 516 25.67 8.78 -35.29
C GLY A 516 26.82 7.75 -35.48
N PRO A 517 26.84 6.67 -34.67
CA PRO A 517 27.88 5.63 -34.73
C PRO A 517 27.98 4.96 -36.11
N THR A 518 29.19 4.81 -36.62
CA THR A 518 29.46 4.13 -37.91
C THR A 518 29.21 2.61 -37.84
N ALA A 519 29.44 2.02 -36.67
CA ALA A 519 29.05 0.66 -36.32
C ALA A 519 28.11 0.71 -35.11
N ILE A 520 27.30 -0.33 -34.91
CA ILE A 520 26.39 -0.41 -33.77
C ILE A 520 27.19 -0.35 -32.47
N GLU A 521 26.78 0.52 -31.55
CA GLU A 521 27.35 0.64 -30.22
C GLU A 521 26.34 0.19 -29.16
N VAL A 522 26.80 -0.53 -28.14
CA VAL A 522 25.97 -0.92 -26.99
C VAL A 522 26.52 -0.27 -25.74
N LYS A 523 25.68 0.47 -25.00
CA LYS A 523 26.07 1.14 -23.75
C LYS A 523 25.16 0.69 -22.62
N ASN A 524 25.72 0.61 -21.42
CA ASN A 524 24.92 0.39 -20.21
C ASN A 524 24.34 1.72 -19.74
N LEU A 525 23.03 1.75 -19.53
CA LEU A 525 22.31 2.89 -18.98
C LEU A 525 21.59 2.48 -17.70
N PRO A 526 21.42 3.39 -16.73
CA PRO A 526 20.62 3.09 -15.55
C PRO A 526 19.17 2.80 -15.93
N LYS A 527 18.59 1.72 -15.39
CA LYS A 527 17.15 1.44 -15.50
C LYS A 527 16.31 2.51 -14.81
N HIS A 528 16.83 3.18 -13.78
CA HIS A 528 16.13 4.28 -13.13
C HIS A 528 17.09 5.41 -12.72
N LYS A 529 16.92 6.60 -13.29
CA LYS A 529 17.85 7.73 -13.14
C LYS A 529 18.07 8.16 -11.69
N LYS A 530 17.02 8.10 -10.86
CA LYS A 530 17.05 8.53 -9.45
C LYS A 530 17.29 7.40 -8.47
N ASN A 531 17.32 6.15 -8.95
CA ASN A 531 17.41 4.97 -8.11
C ASN A 531 18.36 3.96 -8.77
N PRO A 532 19.67 4.03 -8.47
CA PRO A 532 20.65 3.09 -9.01
C PRO A 532 20.37 1.64 -8.61
N ASP A 533 19.51 1.44 -7.61
CA ASP A 533 19.18 0.14 -7.04
C ASP A 533 18.38 -0.76 -7.97
N VAL A 534 17.75 -0.16 -8.97
CA VAL A 534 17.03 -0.87 -10.02
C VAL A 534 17.99 -1.50 -11.05
N GLY A 535 19.28 -1.11 -11.04
CA GLY A 535 20.31 -1.64 -11.92
C GLY A 535 20.40 -0.94 -13.27
N GLU A 536 21.04 -1.61 -14.23
CA GLU A 536 21.33 -1.09 -15.57
C GLU A 536 20.67 -1.93 -16.67
N LYS A 537 20.47 -1.32 -17.84
CA LYS A 537 19.98 -1.95 -19.07
C LYS A 537 20.97 -1.67 -20.20
N LYS A 538 21.06 -2.58 -21.17
CA LYS A 538 21.87 -2.38 -22.37
C LYS A 538 21.06 -1.60 -23.39
N THR A 539 21.57 -0.50 -23.91
CA THR A 539 20.90 0.29 -24.95
C THR A 539 21.75 0.31 -26.20
N VAL A 540 21.11 0.01 -27.33
CA VAL A 540 21.72 -0.11 -28.64
C VAL A 540 21.62 1.23 -29.37
N TYR A 541 22.75 1.71 -29.89
CA TYR A 541 22.88 2.98 -30.61
C TYR A 541 23.31 2.69 -32.06
N SER A 542 22.60 3.29 -33.01
CA SER A 542 22.84 3.14 -34.45
C SER A 542 22.40 4.38 -35.20
N SER A 543 22.97 4.63 -36.39
CA SER A 543 22.53 5.73 -37.26
C SER A 543 21.08 5.62 -37.75
N THR A 544 20.41 4.48 -37.56
CA THR A 544 18.99 4.29 -37.91
C THR A 544 18.18 3.94 -36.67
N ILE A 545 17.18 4.76 -36.34
CA ILE A 545 16.30 4.56 -35.18
C ILE A 545 14.83 4.64 -35.55
N LEU A 546 13.97 4.27 -34.62
CA LEU A 546 12.52 4.34 -34.70
C LEU A 546 12.00 5.25 -33.59
N ILE A 547 11.02 6.08 -33.94
CA ILE A 547 10.29 6.96 -33.01
C ILE A 547 8.77 6.80 -33.24
N ASP A 548 7.95 7.27 -32.30
CA ASP A 548 6.49 7.27 -32.46
C ASP A 548 6.04 8.35 -33.48
N GLN A 549 5.01 8.04 -34.26
CA GLN A 549 4.44 8.92 -35.29
C GLN A 549 3.91 10.24 -34.72
N GLU A 550 3.38 10.23 -33.50
CA GLU A 550 2.88 11.45 -32.84
C GLU A 550 4.02 12.44 -32.57
N ASP A 551 5.18 11.94 -32.14
CA ASP A 551 6.37 12.76 -31.97
C ASP A 551 6.89 13.27 -33.30
N ALA A 552 7.02 12.38 -34.30
CA ALA A 552 7.48 12.72 -35.65
C ALA A 552 6.64 13.83 -36.30
N LYS A 553 5.31 13.76 -36.17
CA LYS A 553 4.39 14.78 -36.69
C LYS A 553 4.58 16.13 -36.01
N SER A 554 4.88 16.12 -34.72
CA SER A 554 5.02 17.34 -33.92
C SER A 554 6.24 18.17 -34.30
N PHE A 555 7.27 17.59 -34.94
CA PHE A 555 8.52 18.29 -35.20
C PHE A 555 8.39 19.42 -36.23
N GLU A 556 9.02 20.55 -35.90
CA GLU A 556 9.19 21.71 -36.77
C GLU A 556 10.50 21.62 -37.57
N ASP A 557 10.62 22.40 -38.65
CA ASP A 557 11.85 22.44 -39.44
C ASP A 557 12.98 23.09 -38.64
N GLN A 558 14.18 22.50 -38.71
CA GLN A 558 15.37 22.90 -37.95
C GLN A 558 15.18 22.87 -36.42
N GLU A 559 14.17 22.16 -35.93
CA GLU A 559 13.92 22.05 -34.49
C GLU A 559 14.97 21.17 -33.82
N GLU A 560 15.49 21.62 -32.68
CA GLU A 560 16.35 20.85 -31.81
C GLU A 560 15.52 20.04 -30.80
N VAL A 561 15.69 18.72 -30.82
CA VAL A 561 14.96 17.77 -29.97
C VAL A 561 15.92 16.95 -29.12
N THR A 562 15.52 16.58 -27.92
CA THR A 562 16.30 15.66 -27.06
C THR A 562 15.90 14.21 -27.34
N LEU A 563 16.85 13.40 -27.81
CA LEU A 563 16.78 11.94 -27.79
C LEU A 563 17.10 11.46 -26.38
N MET A 564 16.13 10.87 -25.68
CA MET A 564 16.29 10.43 -24.28
C MET A 564 17.53 9.55 -24.13
N ASP A 565 18.41 9.92 -23.19
CA ASP A 565 19.65 9.20 -22.84
C ASP A 565 20.63 8.98 -24.00
N TRP A 566 20.55 9.83 -25.04
CA TRP A 566 21.56 9.94 -26.09
C TRP A 566 22.12 11.36 -26.20
N GLY A 567 21.26 12.37 -26.31
CA GLY A 567 21.67 13.76 -26.53
C GLY A 567 20.69 14.50 -27.43
N ASN A 568 21.06 15.70 -27.86
CA ASN A 568 20.22 16.48 -28.77
C ASN A 568 20.47 16.11 -30.23
N ALA A 569 19.43 16.30 -31.06
CA ALA A 569 19.50 16.16 -32.50
C ALA A 569 18.67 17.26 -33.18
N ILE A 570 19.10 17.72 -34.34
CA ILE A 570 18.44 18.78 -35.10
C ILE A 570 17.70 18.14 -36.27
N VAL A 571 16.39 18.38 -36.36
CA VAL A 571 15.55 17.89 -37.46
C VAL A 571 15.91 18.65 -38.74
N ARG A 572 16.39 17.94 -39.76
CA ARG A 572 16.81 18.56 -41.04
C ARG A 572 15.81 18.40 -42.15
N SER A 573 15.16 17.24 -42.21
CA SER A 573 14.14 16.98 -43.22
C SER A 573 13.12 15.98 -42.71
N LYS A 574 11.86 16.20 -43.07
CA LYS A 574 10.72 15.35 -42.76
C LYS A 574 10.01 15.00 -44.06
N SER A 575 9.88 13.71 -44.36
CA SER A 575 9.12 13.23 -45.51
C SER A 575 7.74 12.76 -45.06
N VAL A 576 6.69 13.15 -45.81
CA VAL A 576 5.30 12.82 -45.49
C VAL A 576 4.61 12.14 -46.67
N ASP A 577 3.68 11.23 -46.38
CA ASP A 577 2.82 10.64 -47.38
C ASP A 577 1.61 11.54 -47.74
N ALA A 578 0.80 11.08 -48.70
CA ALA A 578 -0.40 11.78 -49.15
C ALA A 578 -1.47 11.94 -48.06
N SER A 579 -1.42 11.16 -46.98
CA SER A 579 -2.33 11.26 -45.83
C SER A 579 -1.79 12.15 -44.70
N GLY A 580 -0.61 12.75 -44.88
CA GLY A 580 0.04 13.60 -43.88
C GLY A 580 0.72 12.83 -42.75
N ASN A 581 0.97 11.53 -42.93
CA ASN A 581 1.77 10.72 -42.02
C ASN A 581 3.25 10.87 -42.35
N VAL A 582 4.11 10.98 -41.34
CA VAL A 582 5.55 11.03 -41.54
C VAL A 582 6.05 9.64 -41.89
N ILE A 583 6.81 9.53 -42.97
CA ILE A 583 7.37 8.25 -43.46
C ILE A 583 8.86 8.10 -43.12
N SER A 584 9.59 9.20 -43.02
CA SER A 584 11.00 9.20 -42.62
C SER A 584 11.46 10.59 -42.18
N ILE A 585 12.49 10.62 -41.32
CA ILE A 585 13.14 11.86 -40.87
C ILE A 585 14.66 11.74 -41.02
N GLU A 586 15.33 12.83 -41.38
CA GLU A 586 16.78 12.97 -41.20
C GLU A 586 17.06 13.97 -40.08
N MET A 587 17.98 13.61 -39.20
CA MET A 587 18.45 14.50 -38.13
C MET A 587 19.98 14.54 -38.10
N ASP A 588 20.53 15.66 -37.68
CA ASP A 588 21.96 15.79 -37.35
C ASP A 588 22.15 15.67 -35.83
N LEU A 589 23.07 14.82 -35.39
CA LEU A 589 23.39 14.66 -33.97
C LEU A 589 24.14 15.90 -33.46
N HIS A 590 23.66 16.48 -32.35
CA HIS A 590 24.24 17.67 -31.74
C HIS A 590 24.48 17.44 -30.24
N LEU A 591 25.52 16.69 -29.90
CA LEU A 591 25.82 16.30 -28.51
C LEU A 591 26.27 17.47 -27.62
N GLU A 592 26.70 18.58 -28.20
CA GLU A 592 27.04 19.83 -27.48
C GLU A 592 25.81 20.62 -27.03
N GLY A 593 24.62 20.23 -27.52
CA GLY A 593 23.35 20.89 -27.23
C GLY A 593 22.93 20.76 -25.76
N ASP A 594 22.27 21.80 -25.25
CA ASP A 594 21.70 21.81 -23.90
C ASP A 594 20.27 21.26 -23.93
N PHE A 595 20.08 20.04 -23.44
CA PHE A 595 18.76 19.39 -23.37
C PHE A 595 17.71 20.23 -22.63
N LYS A 596 18.10 21.12 -21.71
CA LYS A 596 17.18 22.00 -20.97
C LYS A 596 16.54 23.08 -21.85
N LYS A 597 17.13 23.37 -23.01
CA LYS A 597 16.64 24.38 -23.96
C LYS A 597 15.69 23.80 -25.00
N THR A 598 15.69 22.47 -25.18
CA THR A 598 14.79 21.80 -26.13
C THR A 598 13.35 21.78 -25.61
N LYS A 599 12.38 21.98 -26.51
CA LYS A 599 10.96 21.90 -26.17
C LYS A 599 10.46 20.45 -26.08
N LYS A 600 11.08 19.56 -26.85
CA LYS A 600 10.63 18.17 -27.05
C LYS A 600 11.71 17.19 -26.63
N LYS A 601 11.29 16.19 -25.86
CA LYS A 601 12.12 15.07 -25.40
C LYS A 601 11.43 13.77 -25.73
N ILE A 602 12.08 12.93 -26.53
CA ILE A 602 11.44 11.78 -27.17
C ILE A 602 12.12 10.46 -26.82
N THR A 603 11.32 9.40 -26.79
CA THR A 603 11.79 8.02 -26.71
C THR A 603 12.11 7.51 -28.11
N TRP A 604 13.06 6.60 -28.22
CA TRP A 604 13.52 6.04 -29.48
C TRP A 604 13.99 4.61 -29.28
N LEU A 605 14.03 3.83 -30.35
CA LEU A 605 14.63 2.49 -30.37
C LEU A 605 15.56 2.38 -31.57
N SER A 606 16.72 1.73 -31.41
CA SER A 606 17.54 1.35 -32.57
C SER A 606 16.71 0.45 -33.50
N GLN A 607 16.83 0.67 -34.80
CA GLN A 607 16.13 -0.16 -35.77
C GLN A 607 16.62 -1.61 -35.66
N SER A 608 15.68 -2.56 -35.66
CA SER A 608 15.94 -3.97 -35.46
C SER A 608 16.98 -4.52 -36.45
N THR A 609 17.94 -5.30 -35.94
CA THR A 609 18.93 -6.04 -36.73
C THR A 609 18.93 -7.51 -36.34
N SER A 610 19.63 -8.37 -37.08
CA SER A 610 19.78 -9.79 -36.73
C SER A 610 20.52 -10.00 -35.41
N GLU A 611 21.47 -9.11 -35.09
CA GLU A 611 22.26 -9.17 -33.84
C GLU A 611 21.50 -8.54 -32.66
N TYR A 612 20.76 -7.45 -32.91
CA TYR A 612 19.98 -6.72 -31.92
C TYR A 612 18.51 -6.63 -32.34
N PRO A 613 17.73 -7.70 -32.16
CA PRO A 613 16.32 -7.70 -32.53
C PRO A 613 15.48 -6.91 -31.53
N LEU A 614 14.53 -6.13 -32.05
CA LEU A 614 13.44 -5.58 -31.24
C LEU A 614 12.43 -6.67 -30.91
N ILE A 615 11.81 -6.55 -29.73
CA ILE A 615 10.90 -7.55 -29.18
C ILE A 615 9.47 -7.08 -29.40
N PRO A 616 8.64 -7.87 -30.11
CA PRO A 616 7.21 -7.64 -30.22
C PRO A 616 6.53 -7.77 -28.85
N VAL A 617 5.77 -6.75 -28.47
CA VAL A 617 5.01 -6.72 -27.22
C VAL A 617 3.57 -6.26 -27.49
N THR A 618 2.67 -6.60 -26.58
CA THR A 618 1.27 -6.15 -26.58
C THR A 618 1.03 -5.32 -25.33
N LEU A 619 0.67 -4.05 -25.51
CA LEU A 619 0.28 -3.17 -24.43
C LEU A 619 -1.24 -3.27 -24.23
N LEU A 620 -1.66 -3.81 -23.09
CA LEU A 620 -3.04 -4.02 -22.72
C LEU A 620 -3.56 -2.87 -21.85
N ASP A 621 -4.70 -2.32 -22.22
CA ASP A 621 -5.41 -1.35 -21.38
C ASP A 621 -6.88 -1.73 -21.23
N TYR A 622 -7.48 -1.35 -20.10
CA TYR A 622 -8.83 -1.77 -19.74
C TYR A 622 -9.71 -0.58 -19.38
N ASP A 623 -11.01 -0.74 -19.66
CA ASP A 623 -12.09 0.16 -19.23
C ASP A 623 -12.92 -0.49 -18.10
N TYR A 624 -13.84 0.28 -17.52
CA TYR A 624 -14.86 -0.24 -16.62
C TYR A 624 -15.77 -1.24 -17.32
N LEU A 625 -16.21 -2.26 -16.58
CA LEU A 625 -17.16 -3.27 -17.06
C LEU A 625 -18.58 -2.74 -17.23
N ILE A 626 -18.91 -1.64 -16.56
CA ILE A 626 -20.23 -1.00 -16.65
C ILE A 626 -20.12 0.49 -16.93
N THR A 627 -21.11 1.01 -17.63
CA THR A 627 -21.21 2.43 -18.03
C THR A 627 -21.90 3.31 -17.00
N LYS A 628 -22.60 2.71 -16.01
CA LYS A 628 -23.32 3.43 -14.96
C LYS A 628 -22.50 3.50 -13.66
N LYS A 629 -22.39 4.70 -13.07
CA LYS A 629 -21.63 4.94 -11.83
C LYS A 629 -22.06 4.03 -10.69
N LYS A 630 -23.36 3.83 -10.51
CA LYS A 630 -23.92 2.99 -9.45
C LYS A 630 -25.17 2.31 -10.00
N LEU A 631 -25.24 0.99 -9.83
CA LEU A 631 -26.45 0.24 -10.13
C LEU A 631 -27.41 0.32 -8.93
N GLU A 632 -28.66 0.62 -9.19
CA GLU A 632 -29.78 0.55 -8.24
C GLU A 632 -30.34 -0.89 -8.18
N GLU A 633 -31.18 -1.19 -7.19
CA GLU A 633 -31.67 -2.56 -6.95
C GLU A 633 -32.47 -3.14 -8.12
N ASN A 634 -33.22 -2.29 -8.83
CA ASN A 634 -34.06 -2.68 -9.97
C ASN A 634 -33.32 -2.59 -11.33
N ASP A 635 -32.05 -2.21 -11.34
CA ASP A 635 -31.28 -2.16 -12.58
C ASP A 635 -30.91 -3.57 -13.07
N ASN A 636 -31.18 -3.83 -14.35
CA ASN A 636 -30.64 -5.00 -15.03
C ASN A 636 -29.21 -4.69 -15.50
N VAL A 637 -28.25 -5.49 -15.02
CA VAL A 637 -26.81 -5.28 -15.30
C VAL A 637 -26.51 -5.28 -16.79
N LYS A 638 -27.24 -6.10 -17.56
CA LYS A 638 -27.07 -6.26 -19.01
C LYS A 638 -27.22 -4.96 -19.80
N ASP A 639 -28.04 -4.05 -19.31
CA ASP A 639 -28.35 -2.78 -19.98
C ASP A 639 -27.22 -1.76 -19.84
N PHE A 640 -26.28 -2.00 -18.92
CA PHE A 640 -25.20 -1.08 -18.57
C PHE A 640 -23.82 -1.66 -18.84
N ILE A 641 -23.71 -2.77 -19.58
CA ILE A 641 -22.43 -3.38 -19.88
C ILE A 641 -21.66 -2.53 -20.88
N THR A 642 -20.39 -2.28 -20.60
CA THR A 642 -19.53 -1.54 -21.51
C THR A 642 -19.20 -2.41 -22.74
N PRO A 643 -19.46 -1.95 -23.98
CA PRO A 643 -19.32 -2.78 -25.17
C PRO A 643 -17.89 -3.23 -25.46
N VAL A 644 -16.90 -2.35 -25.23
CA VAL A 644 -15.48 -2.62 -25.44
C VAL A 644 -14.73 -2.22 -24.18
N THR A 645 -14.04 -3.18 -23.57
CA THR A 645 -13.38 -2.97 -22.28
C THR A 645 -11.93 -3.39 -22.26
N GLU A 646 -11.43 -4.01 -23.33
CA GLU A 646 -10.03 -4.39 -23.50
C GLU A 646 -9.51 -3.75 -24.78
N PHE A 647 -8.37 -3.08 -24.67
CA PHE A 647 -7.69 -2.42 -25.77
C PHE A 647 -6.29 -3.01 -25.87
N ARG A 648 -5.91 -3.43 -27.07
CA ARG A 648 -4.61 -4.02 -27.36
C ARG A 648 -3.85 -3.11 -28.33
N GLU A 649 -2.65 -2.70 -27.95
CA GLU A 649 -1.75 -1.95 -28.84
C GLU A 649 -0.49 -2.79 -29.09
N SER A 650 -0.21 -3.07 -30.36
CA SER A 650 1.03 -3.73 -30.76
C SER A 650 2.18 -2.73 -30.71
N ALA A 651 3.27 -3.11 -30.03
CA ALA A 651 4.46 -2.27 -29.93
C ALA A 651 5.74 -3.09 -30.07
N LEU A 652 6.85 -2.40 -30.30
CA LEU A 652 8.20 -2.95 -30.30
C LEU A 652 8.94 -2.40 -29.09
N ALA A 653 9.60 -3.25 -28.32
CA ALA A 653 10.44 -2.89 -27.19
C ALA A 653 11.88 -3.38 -27.39
N ASP A 654 12.80 -2.86 -26.59
CA ASP A 654 14.18 -3.33 -26.56
C ASP A 654 14.32 -4.72 -25.92
N ALA A 655 15.37 -5.46 -26.26
CA ALA A 655 15.64 -6.84 -25.82
C ALA A 655 15.63 -7.02 -24.29
N ASN A 656 15.90 -5.97 -23.52
CA ASN A 656 15.87 -6.01 -22.06
C ASN A 656 14.54 -6.46 -21.45
N VAL A 657 13.41 -6.38 -22.18
CA VAL A 657 12.12 -6.85 -21.67
C VAL A 657 12.02 -8.38 -21.57
N LYS A 658 12.93 -9.12 -22.21
CA LYS A 658 12.98 -10.59 -22.13
C LYS A 658 13.41 -11.11 -20.77
N ASP A 659 14.14 -10.29 -20.01
CA ASP A 659 14.64 -10.64 -18.68
C ASP A 659 13.58 -10.44 -17.58
N LEU A 660 12.37 -10.02 -17.95
CA LEU A 660 11.29 -9.76 -17.00
C LEU A 660 10.58 -11.04 -16.58
N THR A 661 10.21 -11.08 -15.32
CA THR A 661 9.43 -12.16 -14.71
C THR A 661 7.99 -11.69 -14.50
N LYS A 662 7.05 -12.63 -14.60
CA LYS A 662 5.62 -12.33 -14.43
C LYS A 662 5.39 -11.57 -13.12
N GLY A 663 4.64 -10.48 -13.19
CA GLY A 663 4.39 -9.60 -12.06
C GLY A 663 5.38 -8.44 -11.91
N ASP A 664 6.46 -8.39 -12.70
CA ASP A 664 7.38 -7.26 -12.69
C ASP A 664 6.70 -5.97 -13.17
N TYR A 665 6.85 -4.91 -12.38
CA TYR A 665 6.39 -3.58 -12.73
C TYR A 665 7.46 -2.84 -13.52
N LEU A 666 7.05 -2.04 -14.50
CA LEU A 666 7.95 -1.19 -15.26
C LEU A 666 7.24 0.08 -15.72
N GLN A 667 8.01 1.02 -16.25
CA GLN A 667 7.49 2.15 -16.99
C GLN A 667 8.04 2.13 -18.42
N PHE A 668 7.14 2.08 -19.40
CA PHE A 668 7.48 2.51 -20.74
C PHE A 668 7.41 4.03 -20.74
N GLU A 669 8.58 4.69 -20.79
CA GLU A 669 8.63 6.16 -20.69
C GLU A 669 7.71 6.77 -21.75
N ARG A 670 6.96 7.80 -21.34
CA ARG A 670 5.93 8.48 -22.15
C ARG A 670 4.69 7.65 -22.53
N LYS A 671 4.64 6.34 -22.31
CA LYS A 671 3.42 5.51 -22.48
C LYS A 671 2.70 5.22 -21.16
N GLY A 672 3.43 4.96 -20.08
CA GLY A 672 2.85 4.73 -18.75
C GLY A 672 3.54 3.63 -17.96
N TYR A 673 2.91 3.26 -16.83
CA TYR A 673 3.35 2.12 -16.01
C TYR A 673 2.64 0.86 -16.48
N PHE A 674 3.35 -0.26 -16.41
CA PHE A 674 2.86 -1.55 -16.84
C PHE A 674 3.32 -2.64 -15.88
N ILE A 675 2.58 -3.74 -15.81
CA ILE A 675 2.99 -4.99 -15.19
C ILE A 675 3.12 -6.05 -16.29
N PHE A 676 4.19 -6.83 -16.27
CA PHE A 676 4.32 -7.97 -17.17
C PHE A 676 3.35 -9.08 -16.75
N ASP A 677 2.45 -9.49 -17.65
CA ASP A 677 1.38 -10.42 -17.33
C ASP A 677 1.70 -11.85 -17.78
N ASN A 678 1.97 -12.05 -19.06
CA ASN A 678 2.30 -13.35 -19.63
C ASN A 678 2.93 -13.19 -21.03
N VAL A 679 3.35 -14.32 -21.58
CA VAL A 679 3.63 -14.45 -23.02
C VAL A 679 2.35 -14.99 -23.66
N ASN A 680 1.94 -14.39 -24.77
CA ASN A 680 0.83 -14.88 -25.57
C ASN A 680 1.25 -16.17 -26.29
N ASP A 681 0.52 -17.26 -26.05
CA ASP A 681 0.87 -18.58 -26.58
C ASP A 681 0.71 -18.70 -28.10
N GLU A 682 -0.10 -17.83 -28.73
CA GLU A 682 -0.39 -17.90 -30.17
C GLU A 682 0.69 -17.23 -31.02
N ASP A 683 1.20 -16.07 -30.59
CA ASP A 683 2.13 -15.26 -31.37
C ASP A 683 3.49 -14.99 -30.66
N GLY A 684 3.65 -15.46 -29.43
CA GLY A 684 4.87 -15.30 -28.64
C GLY A 684 5.11 -13.87 -28.14
N ARG A 685 4.15 -12.94 -28.29
CA ARG A 685 4.29 -11.56 -27.79
C ARG A 685 4.24 -11.52 -26.28
N LEU A 686 5.06 -10.67 -25.68
CA LEU A 686 4.98 -10.37 -24.25
C LEU A 686 3.81 -9.41 -24.02
N GLU A 687 2.85 -9.78 -23.18
CA GLU A 687 1.69 -8.94 -22.83
C GLU A 687 1.98 -8.13 -21.55
N PHE A 688 1.75 -6.82 -21.63
CA PHE A 688 1.95 -5.86 -20.54
C PHE A 688 0.65 -5.17 -20.21
N ILE A 689 0.17 -5.33 -18.98
CA ILE A 689 -1.05 -4.69 -18.51
C ILE A 689 -0.73 -3.29 -17.99
N ARG A 690 -1.39 -2.26 -18.53
CA ARG A 690 -1.25 -0.88 -18.06
C ARG A 690 -1.72 -0.73 -16.62
N ILE A 691 -0.87 -0.16 -15.77
CA ILE A 691 -1.20 0.21 -14.41
C ILE A 691 -1.69 1.67 -14.42
N PRO A 692 -2.91 1.95 -13.93
CA PRO A 692 -3.40 3.32 -13.90
C PRO A 692 -2.56 4.21 -12.98
N ASP A 693 -2.43 5.49 -13.35
CA ASP A 693 -1.55 6.45 -12.68
C ASP A 693 -2.31 7.39 -11.72
N GLY A 694 -3.62 7.16 -11.57
CA GLY A 694 -4.53 7.94 -10.71
C GLY A 694 -5.02 9.26 -11.30
N LYS A 695 -4.64 9.60 -12.54
CA LYS A 695 -5.19 10.80 -13.19
C LYS A 695 -6.59 10.50 -13.74
N ALA A 696 -7.56 11.35 -13.40
CA ALA A 696 -8.95 11.19 -13.85
C ALA A 696 -9.08 11.03 -15.38
N ALA A 697 -8.30 11.77 -16.17
CA ALA A 697 -8.31 11.65 -17.64
C ALA A 697 -7.89 10.25 -18.15
N ASN A 698 -6.97 9.58 -17.44
CA ASN A 698 -6.50 8.24 -17.81
C ASN A 698 -7.43 7.12 -17.30
N LEU A 699 -8.33 7.45 -16.38
CA LEU A 699 -9.33 6.56 -15.78
C LEU A 699 -10.75 6.79 -16.34
N ALA A 700 -10.91 7.77 -17.23
CA ALA A 700 -12.17 8.02 -17.92
C ALA A 700 -12.48 6.87 -18.87
N SER A 701 -13.77 6.52 -18.99
CA SER A 701 -14.19 5.49 -19.93
C SER A 701 -13.88 5.91 -21.36
N LYS A 702 -13.36 4.97 -22.14
CA LYS A 702 -12.95 5.12 -23.53
C LYS A 702 -14.03 4.65 -24.50
N ALA A 703 -14.97 3.85 -24.02
CA ALA A 703 -16.07 3.30 -24.82
C ALA A 703 -17.35 4.16 -24.81
N GLY A 704 -17.45 5.17 -23.93
CA GLY A 704 -18.62 6.06 -23.83
C GLY A 704 -18.52 7.33 -24.68
N PRO A 705 -19.65 8.01 -25.01
CA PRO A 705 -19.61 9.33 -25.65
C PRO A 705 -18.92 10.32 -24.70
N ASN A 706 -17.95 11.08 -25.23
CA ASN A 706 -17.33 12.19 -24.49
C ASN A 706 -18.43 13.06 -23.86
N PRO A 707 -18.35 13.39 -22.55
CA PRO A 707 -19.29 14.34 -21.97
C PRO A 707 -19.18 15.67 -22.74
N PRO A 708 -20.31 16.36 -23.02
CA PRO A 708 -20.26 17.64 -23.71
C PRO A 708 -19.40 18.61 -22.92
N ALA A 709 -18.49 19.29 -23.62
CA ALA A 709 -17.68 20.35 -23.06
C ALA A 709 -18.60 21.37 -22.37
N ALA A 710 -18.35 21.64 -21.09
CA ALA A 710 -19.13 22.63 -20.34
C ALA A 710 -19.04 23.99 -21.05
N PRO A 711 -20.13 24.78 -21.11
CA PRO A 711 -20.12 26.07 -21.78
C PRO A 711 -19.15 27.03 -21.09
N ALA A 712 -18.41 27.79 -21.91
CA ALA A 712 -17.53 28.85 -21.44
C ALA A 712 -18.31 29.92 -20.67
N SER A 713 -18.11 29.99 -19.35
CA SER A 713 -18.57 31.11 -18.54
C SER A 713 -17.54 32.25 -18.63
N ALA A 714 -18.00 33.38 -19.15
CA ALA A 714 -17.26 34.62 -19.26
C ALA A 714 -16.89 35.23 -17.90
N GLU A 715 -15.66 35.75 -17.86
CA GLU A 715 -15.12 36.91 -17.13
C GLU A 715 -15.62 37.24 -15.71
N ALA A 716 -14.72 37.06 -14.73
CA ALA A 716 -14.49 38.06 -13.69
C ALA A 716 -12.98 38.18 -13.39
N SER A 717 -12.45 39.32 -13.86
CA SER A 717 -11.20 40.02 -13.58
C SER A 717 -10.12 39.43 -12.64
N THR A 718 -8.95 39.38 -13.26
CA THR A 718 -7.56 39.29 -12.78
C THR A 718 -7.16 40.27 -11.66
N LYS A 719 -6.27 39.81 -10.78
CA LYS A 719 -5.03 40.53 -10.40
C LYS A 719 -3.91 39.54 -10.02
N ASP A 720 -3.05 39.27 -11.01
CA ASP A 720 -1.59 39.44 -10.99
C ASP A 720 -0.73 38.89 -9.82
N ARG A 721 0.00 37.78 -10.08
CA ARG A 721 1.49 37.74 -10.29
C ARG A 721 2.10 36.33 -10.09
N VAL A 722 2.32 35.63 -11.21
CA VAL A 722 3.58 35.06 -11.80
C VAL A 722 4.91 35.43 -11.08
N PRO A 723 6.06 34.67 -11.15
CA PRO A 723 6.37 33.33 -11.73
C PRO A 723 7.30 32.38 -10.90
N ALA A 724 7.35 31.11 -11.37
CA ALA A 724 8.52 30.24 -11.63
C ALA A 724 9.48 29.72 -10.52
N THR A 725 9.49 28.37 -10.37
CA THR A 725 10.58 27.37 -10.65
C THR A 725 12.08 27.74 -10.41
N PRO A 726 13.06 26.79 -10.42
CA PRO A 726 13.00 25.31 -10.51
C PRO A 726 14.07 24.50 -9.69
N HIS A 727 13.93 23.15 -9.72
CA HIS A 727 14.99 22.09 -9.77
C HIS A 727 16.09 22.04 -8.66
N ALA A 728 16.84 20.97 -8.37
CA ALA A 728 17.22 19.68 -8.96
C ALA A 728 17.61 18.76 -7.76
N GLU A 729 17.20 17.49 -7.66
CA GLU A 729 17.84 16.28 -8.23
C GLU A 729 19.32 16.05 -7.86
N ASN A 730 19.61 14.96 -7.13
CA ASN A 730 20.42 13.79 -7.58
C ASN A 730 20.88 12.94 -6.37
N VAL A 731 20.50 11.66 -6.24
CA VAL A 731 21.08 10.38 -6.77
C VAL A 731 22.22 9.81 -5.92
N THR A 732 22.23 8.46 -5.81
CA THR A 732 23.32 7.50 -5.51
C THR A 732 23.26 6.82 -4.13
N LYS A 733 23.53 5.52 -3.92
CA LYS A 733 23.82 4.31 -4.73
C LYS A 733 23.71 3.08 -3.79
N MET A 734 22.98 2.05 -4.21
CA MET A 734 22.98 0.62 -3.86
C MET A 734 24.21 0.03 -3.16
N TYR A 735 23.98 -0.82 -2.14
CA TYR A 735 24.73 -2.07 -1.93
C TYR A 735 23.84 -3.20 -1.36
N LYS A 736 24.13 -4.42 -1.82
CA LYS A 736 23.50 -5.73 -1.59
C LYS A 736 23.36 -6.15 -0.12
N VAL A 737 22.33 -6.96 0.19
CA VAL A 737 22.22 -7.77 1.42
C VAL A 737 21.63 -9.14 1.09
N ASP A 738 22.23 -10.18 1.68
CA ASP A 738 21.97 -11.60 1.42
C ASP A 738 20.64 -12.13 1.96
N SER A 739 20.17 -13.23 1.35
CA SER A 739 18.94 -13.96 1.68
C SER A 739 18.98 -14.57 3.09
N VAL A 740 17.93 -14.36 3.88
CA VAL A 740 17.81 -14.78 5.29
C VAL A 740 16.93 -16.03 5.47
N TYR A 741 16.54 -16.72 4.40
CA TYR A 741 15.77 -17.96 4.53
C TYR A 741 16.44 -19.10 3.76
N GLY A 742 16.81 -20.15 4.51
CA GLY A 742 17.48 -21.34 3.98
C GLY A 742 16.56 -22.17 3.09
N ASP A 743 17.14 -22.65 1.99
CA ASP A 743 16.52 -23.55 1.03
C ASP A 743 16.18 -24.89 1.70
N ASN A 744 14.90 -25.14 1.98
CA ASN A 744 14.28 -26.48 1.99
C ASN A 744 12.80 -26.38 2.34
N ILE A 745 11.94 -26.20 1.32
CA ILE A 745 10.50 -26.49 1.43
C ILE A 745 10.11 -27.33 0.20
N GLN A 746 9.87 -28.63 0.40
CA GLN A 746 9.30 -29.50 -0.63
C GLN A 746 7.78 -29.28 -0.70
N HIS A 747 7.30 -28.82 -1.86
CA HIS A 747 5.87 -28.79 -2.20
C HIS A 747 5.42 -30.17 -2.67
N VAL A 748 4.39 -30.74 -2.04
CA VAL A 748 3.69 -31.94 -2.52
C VAL A 748 2.47 -31.48 -3.32
N ASP A 749 2.38 -31.94 -4.58
CA ASP A 749 1.36 -31.54 -5.56
C ASP A 749 0.09 -32.40 -5.40
N HIS A 750 -1.07 -31.75 -5.20
CA HIS A 750 -2.38 -32.37 -5.29
C HIS A 750 -3.23 -31.58 -6.29
N GLY A 751 -3.45 -32.16 -7.46
CA GLY A 751 -4.21 -31.53 -8.55
C GLY A 751 -5.71 -31.48 -8.28
N THR A 752 -6.31 -30.30 -8.46
CA THR A 752 -7.76 -30.06 -8.43
C THR A 752 -8.32 -29.89 -9.85
N ASN A 753 -9.63 -30.14 -10.04
CA ASN A 753 -10.33 -30.21 -11.33
C ASN A 753 -10.96 -28.88 -11.81
N MET A 754 -10.63 -27.73 -11.21
CA MET A 754 -10.97 -26.41 -11.77
C MET A 754 -9.66 -25.71 -12.17
N TYR A 755 -9.65 -25.17 -13.40
CA TYR A 755 -8.54 -24.45 -14.06
C TYR A 755 -7.25 -24.36 -13.23
N LYS A 756 -6.26 -25.22 -13.53
CA LYS A 756 -4.91 -25.07 -12.96
C LYS A 756 -4.44 -23.65 -13.23
N MET A 757 -4.28 -22.86 -12.18
CA MET A 757 -3.64 -21.56 -12.25
C MET A 757 -2.36 -21.61 -11.45
N ASP A 758 -1.25 -21.42 -12.16
CA ASP A 758 0.02 -21.17 -11.52
C ASP A 758 -0.03 -19.82 -10.80
N SER A 759 0.53 -19.78 -9.59
CA SER A 759 0.73 -18.52 -8.87
C SER A 759 1.44 -17.54 -9.79
N ILE A 760 0.95 -16.29 -9.85
CA ILE A 760 1.60 -15.22 -10.62
C ILE A 760 3.04 -14.93 -10.14
N TYR A 761 3.45 -15.51 -9.00
CA TYR A 761 4.76 -15.38 -8.38
C TYR A 761 5.52 -16.71 -8.22
N LYS A 762 5.03 -17.82 -8.81
CA LYS A 762 5.81 -19.06 -8.86
C LYS A 762 6.87 -18.90 -9.96
N VAL A 763 8.14 -18.96 -9.54
CA VAL A 763 9.35 -18.98 -10.39
C VAL A 763 9.40 -20.25 -11.21
#